data_AF-A0A9P6PIL0-F1
#
_entry.id   AF-A0A9P6PIL0-F1
#
_cell.length_a   1.000
_cell.length_b   1.000
_cell.length_c   1.000
_cell.angle_alpha   90.00
_cell.angle_beta   90.00
_cell.angle_gamma   90.00
#
_symmetry.space_group_name_H-M   'P 1'
#
loop_
_entity.id
_entity.type
_entity.pdbx_description
1 polymer ?
#
loop_
_entity_poly.entity_id
_entity_poly.type
_entity_poly.pdbx_seq_one_letter_code
_entity_poly.pdbx_strand_id
1 'polypeptide(L)'
;MAPMRVDPAPAAPGPARSVGRAVTKRCIAHPRSNAFTTTIIDKALSKYPYPIPSREEILGVLRTTEQPLAGNDIAEALAIKRQEHEGFFKRLGAMERDGQIRLDKRGYYQLAHPSDFVAGRVQGHRDGYGFLIRDDAGDDLFVSNAEMQKVMHNDRVLARVTGYDRRGRPEAHIVEVTERANKRVIGRLLNENGAWIVAPEDKRIGHDILVTQTGKVKPKSGQVVSIELTDFPSRHSQPVGKIVEVLGDIDDPGMEIEIAVRKYGVPHRFSDAALAQAAELPDEVRAADSRQRVDLCDVPLVTIDGEDARDFDDAVYCEPIRIGRQNGFRLLVAIADVSHYVADGDALDHDALERSTSVYFPRRVIPMLPEKLSNGLCSLNPDVDRCTLVCDMVINARGDIKAYQFYPAVMHSAARLTYTEVAAILSNTKGPEAARRAALLTHLQNLYGVFKMLLLAREKRGAIDFDTTETYIVCNAQGKIEQILPRQQCMLAANVCAADFLKRNKHPGLYRVHAGPTEEKLANLRAFLRGFGLTLGGGDKPHASDYAALMKPVRDRPDATMLQTMLLRSMQQAVYSPDNIGHFGLAYETYAHFTSPIRRYPDLLTHRAIRAVLAGKKYQPHVSGDVELNTSLAPHARVPKRDDGRPRGRSQDAIWEELGLHCSANERRADEASRDVEAWLKCYFMRDKLGEEYGGMISGVTPFGIFVQLDSLFIEGLVHVTELGADYFQYDEIKNELRGERTGIRFRLSERVRVQVSRVDLDARKIDFRLVREASAKPTARATTRSVPVTGAVADEVNDRGPHVRPLAASDGGPRGKKAAPAPSAHIKEAHATRAAAKQRPSAGAGANGRVLYGFHAVTARLRHDASSIEEILYDPTRRDRRMHDFLQAAQSSGVRLIAAEDARLHGLAGTHRHQGVVARATDLPLAQNLVELLDALPGPALLLVLDGVTDPHNLGACLRVADVAGAHAVIAPRDRAVGLNSTAIKVASGAAETVPYITVTNLARTLRELKDAGVWVIGTAGDAERSLYDTALDGPVALVMGAEGEGMRRLTRETCDDLMRIPMMGSVESLNVSVASGVCLFEAVRQRNIIKNQ
;
A
#
# COMPACT_ATOMS: atom_id res chain seq x y z
N MET A 1 -28.21 -54.32 48.76
CA MET A 1 -27.78 -55.71 48.58
C MET A 1 -26.36 -55.74 48.04
N ALA A 2 -25.64 -56.85 48.22
CA ALA A 2 -24.24 -57.01 47.80
C ALA A 2 -24.11 -57.47 46.32
N PRO A 3 -22.92 -57.36 45.69
CA PRO A 3 -22.70 -57.62 44.25
C PRO A 3 -21.98 -58.95 43.98
N MET A 4 -21.75 -59.28 42.70
CA MET A 4 -20.62 -60.10 42.20
C MET A 4 -20.28 -59.63 40.75
N ARG A 5 -19.02 -59.43 40.28
CA ARG A 5 -17.72 -60.19 40.34
C ARG A 5 -17.61 -61.28 39.26
N VAL A 6 -16.44 -61.58 38.65
CA VAL A 6 -15.11 -60.90 38.58
C VAL A 6 -14.27 -61.47 37.41
N ASP A 7 -13.11 -60.84 37.11
CA ASP A 7 -11.90 -61.29 36.36
C ASP A 7 -11.41 -62.75 36.67
N PRO A 8 -10.39 -63.39 36.01
CA PRO A 8 -9.17 -62.76 35.46
C PRO A 8 -8.45 -63.43 34.24
N ALA A 9 -7.28 -62.87 33.89
CA ALA A 9 -6.22 -63.50 33.06
C ALA A 9 -5.37 -64.52 33.85
N PRO A 10 -4.45 -65.28 33.20
CA PRO A 10 -3.02 -64.96 33.42
C PRO A 10 -2.00 -65.30 32.29
N ALA A 11 -0.89 -64.54 32.31
CA ALA A 11 0.54 -64.91 32.14
C ALA A 11 1.07 -65.80 30.97
N ALA A 12 2.34 -65.54 30.61
CA ALA A 12 3.15 -66.28 29.62
C ALA A 12 4.14 -67.28 30.25
N PRO A 13 4.87 -68.08 29.44
CA PRO A 13 6.33 -67.92 29.42
C PRO A 13 7.01 -68.15 28.04
N GLY A 14 8.31 -67.83 27.96
CA GLY A 14 9.28 -68.39 26.99
C GLY A 14 10.47 -69.00 27.76
N PRO A 15 11.72 -69.05 27.25
CA PRO A 15 12.20 -68.88 25.86
C PRO A 15 13.18 -70.02 25.40
N ALA A 16 13.58 -70.06 24.12
CA ALA A 16 14.69 -70.89 23.62
C ALA A 16 15.42 -70.25 22.41
N ARG A 17 16.64 -70.70 22.07
CA ARG A 17 17.58 -70.03 21.14
C ARG A 17 18.00 -70.88 19.92
N SER A 18 18.10 -70.21 18.75
CA SER A 18 19.06 -70.49 17.64
C SER A 18 18.91 -71.82 16.87
N VAL A 19 19.42 -72.04 15.65
CA VAL A 19 20.31 -71.29 14.71
C VAL A 19 19.74 -71.42 13.28
N GLY A 20 19.88 -70.41 12.40
CA GLY A 20 19.66 -70.61 10.94
C GLY A 20 19.67 -69.34 10.08
N ARG A 21 20.41 -69.33 8.98
CA ARG A 21 20.48 -68.22 7.99
C ARG A 21 19.58 -68.50 6.78
N ALA A 22 18.72 -67.54 6.43
CA ALA A 22 18.26 -67.30 5.05
C ALA A 22 17.76 -65.84 4.90
N VAL A 23 17.72 -65.31 3.68
CA VAL A 23 17.35 -63.91 3.39
C VAL A 23 16.15 -63.87 2.44
N THR A 24 15.10 -63.10 2.76
CA THR A 24 14.28 -62.35 1.77
C THR A 24 13.32 -61.35 2.41
N LYS A 25 12.78 -60.44 1.59
CA LYS A 25 11.91 -59.31 1.97
C LYS A 25 10.44 -59.73 2.18
N ARG A 26 9.73 -59.11 3.13
CA ARG A 26 8.49 -58.32 2.86
C ARG A 26 7.85 -57.66 4.09
N CYS A 27 7.20 -56.52 3.81
CA CYS A 27 6.03 -55.90 4.44
C CYS A 27 5.81 -56.00 5.98
N ILE A 28 5.83 -54.84 6.64
CA ILE A 28 5.00 -54.57 7.81
C ILE A 28 3.78 -53.77 7.34
N ALA A 29 2.57 -54.24 7.64
CA ALA A 29 1.34 -53.48 7.47
C ALA A 29 1.05 -52.67 8.74
N HIS A 30 0.33 -51.55 8.64
CA HIS A 30 -0.25 -50.83 9.78
C HIS A 30 -1.74 -50.51 9.53
N PRO A 31 -2.55 -50.32 10.58
CA PRO A 31 -4.00 -50.44 10.48
C PRO A 31 -4.70 -49.16 9.98
N ARG A 32 -5.94 -49.33 9.51
CA ARG A 32 -6.83 -48.22 9.15
C ARG A 32 -7.14 -47.33 10.36
N SER A 33 -7.04 -46.02 10.18
CA SER A 33 -7.67 -45.01 11.04
C SER A 33 -8.80 -44.30 10.27
N ASN A 34 -9.66 -43.59 11.00
CA ASN A 34 -11.01 -43.23 10.54
C ASN A 34 -11.07 -42.38 9.26
N ALA A 35 -12.14 -42.56 8.49
CA ALA A 35 -12.38 -41.84 7.25
C ALA A 35 -12.58 -40.33 7.50
N PHE A 36 -11.89 -39.51 6.71
CA PHE A 36 -12.26 -38.11 6.52
C PHE A 36 -13.62 -38.05 5.80
N THR A 37 -14.57 -37.31 6.38
CA THR A 37 -15.86 -37.06 5.72
C THR A 37 -15.63 -35.98 4.66
N THR A 38 -15.62 -36.39 3.38
CA THR A 38 -15.30 -35.49 2.26
C THR A 38 -16.37 -34.39 2.12
N THR A 39 -16.01 -33.15 2.43
CA THR A 39 -16.85 -31.97 2.17
C THR A 39 -17.12 -31.85 0.67
N ILE A 40 -18.40 -31.85 0.27
CA ILE A 40 -18.79 -31.87 -1.14
C ILE A 40 -18.75 -30.46 -1.73
N ILE A 41 -17.54 -30.00 -2.09
CA ILE A 41 -17.31 -28.75 -2.84
C ILE A 41 -16.42 -29.06 -4.05
N ASP A 42 -17.04 -29.51 -5.15
CA ASP A 42 -16.64 -29.20 -6.54
C ASP A 42 -17.51 -29.95 -7.57
N LYS A 43 -18.84 -29.78 -7.50
CA LYS A 43 -19.78 -30.43 -8.43
C LYS A 43 -20.06 -29.63 -9.71
N ALA A 44 -19.40 -28.49 -9.91
CA ALA A 44 -19.69 -27.52 -10.97
C ALA A 44 -18.56 -27.31 -12.00
N LEU A 45 -17.31 -27.68 -11.69
CA LEU A 45 -16.12 -27.32 -12.50
C LEU A 45 -15.37 -28.50 -13.13
N SER A 46 -15.84 -29.74 -12.93
CA SER A 46 -15.24 -30.94 -13.53
C SER A 46 -15.95 -31.34 -14.83
N LYS A 47 -15.18 -31.69 -15.87
CA LYS A 47 -15.71 -32.39 -17.07
C LYS A 47 -16.03 -33.88 -16.81
N TYR A 48 -15.82 -34.36 -15.58
CA TYR A 48 -16.06 -35.73 -15.17
C TYR A 48 -17.11 -35.77 -14.05
N PRO A 49 -17.99 -36.79 -14.00
CA PRO A 49 -19.10 -36.86 -13.03
C PRO A 49 -18.66 -37.24 -11.59
N TYR A 50 -17.37 -37.18 -11.30
CA TYR A 50 -16.73 -37.57 -10.05
C TYR A 50 -15.60 -36.58 -9.68
N PRO A 51 -15.29 -36.43 -8.38
CA PRO A 51 -14.12 -35.65 -7.96
C PRO A 51 -12.83 -36.32 -8.46
N ILE A 52 -11.84 -35.49 -8.80
CA ILE A 52 -10.48 -35.92 -9.14
C ILE A 52 -9.57 -35.19 -8.15
N PRO A 53 -8.62 -35.87 -7.48
CA PRO A 53 -7.74 -35.22 -6.52
C PRO A 53 -7.08 -33.95 -7.05
N SER A 54 -6.92 -33.00 -6.14
CA SER A 54 -6.17 -31.77 -6.35
C SER A 54 -4.70 -32.06 -6.64
N ARG A 55 -4.00 -31.07 -7.19
CA ARG A 55 -2.55 -31.18 -7.38
C ARG A 55 -1.84 -31.23 -6.02
N GLU A 56 -2.33 -30.52 -5.00
CA GLU A 56 -1.77 -30.54 -3.64
C GLU A 56 -1.90 -31.91 -2.96
N GLU A 57 -3.02 -32.64 -3.08
CA GLU A 57 -3.15 -34.01 -2.55
C GLU A 57 -2.14 -34.97 -3.21
N ILE A 58 -1.99 -34.88 -4.53
CA ILE A 58 -1.04 -35.69 -5.31
C ILE A 58 0.41 -35.35 -4.93
N LEU A 59 0.73 -34.06 -4.81
CA LEU A 59 2.03 -33.60 -4.32
C LEU A 59 2.24 -33.98 -2.85
N GLY A 60 1.19 -34.04 -2.03
CA GLY A 60 1.24 -34.48 -0.63
C GLY A 60 1.72 -35.93 -0.50
N VAL A 61 1.15 -36.85 -1.27
CA VAL A 61 1.60 -38.25 -1.33
C VAL A 61 3.06 -38.35 -1.80
N LEU A 62 3.46 -37.55 -2.80
CA LEU A 62 4.83 -37.48 -3.32
C LEU A 62 5.82 -36.70 -2.42
N ARG A 63 5.33 -35.89 -1.46
CA ARG A 63 6.12 -35.24 -0.40
C ARG A 63 6.31 -36.17 0.81
N THR A 64 5.29 -36.97 1.13
CA THR A 64 5.31 -37.92 2.27
C THR A 64 6.22 -39.13 1.99
N THR A 65 6.55 -39.38 0.71
CA THR A 65 7.35 -40.52 0.28
C THR A 65 8.57 -40.04 -0.49
N GLU A 66 9.77 -40.13 0.09
CA GLU A 66 11.04 -39.73 -0.55
C GLU A 66 11.46 -40.61 -1.77
N GLN A 67 10.57 -41.49 -2.24
CA GLN A 67 10.82 -42.43 -3.32
C GLN A 67 9.81 -42.21 -4.46
N PRO A 68 10.23 -42.33 -5.74
CA PRO A 68 9.31 -42.29 -6.87
C PRO A 68 8.22 -43.36 -6.76
N LEU A 69 6.98 -43.00 -7.07
CA LEU A 69 5.79 -43.88 -6.99
C LEU A 69 5.22 -44.12 -8.39
N ALA A 70 4.73 -45.33 -8.68
CA ALA A 70 3.99 -45.56 -9.92
C ALA A 70 2.61 -44.88 -9.81
N GLY A 71 2.02 -44.49 -10.94
CA GLY A 71 0.72 -43.81 -10.94
C GLY A 71 -0.41 -44.62 -10.27
N ASN A 72 -0.34 -45.96 -10.30
CA ASN A 72 -1.28 -46.81 -9.57
C ASN A 72 -1.08 -46.74 -8.04
N ASP A 73 0.17 -46.63 -7.56
CA ASP A 73 0.48 -46.56 -6.13
C ASP A 73 -0.03 -45.24 -5.53
N ILE A 74 0.08 -44.14 -6.30
CA ILE A 74 -0.49 -42.83 -5.94
C ILE A 74 -2.03 -42.89 -5.94
N ALA A 75 -2.62 -43.60 -6.90
CA ALA A 75 -4.07 -43.81 -6.95
C ALA A 75 -4.58 -44.65 -5.77
N GLU A 76 -3.85 -45.68 -5.34
CA GLU A 76 -4.19 -46.50 -4.17
C GLU A 76 -4.02 -45.69 -2.86
N ALA A 77 -2.96 -44.90 -2.73
CA ALA A 77 -2.73 -44.01 -1.60
C ALA A 77 -3.81 -42.92 -1.44
N LEU A 78 -4.38 -42.44 -2.56
CA LEU A 78 -5.49 -41.50 -2.60
C LEU A 78 -6.87 -42.18 -2.66
N ALA A 79 -6.94 -43.50 -2.47
CA ALA A 79 -8.16 -44.33 -2.49
C ALA A 79 -9.05 -44.16 -3.75
N ILE A 80 -8.43 -43.83 -4.88
CA ILE A 80 -9.10 -43.54 -6.16
C ILE A 80 -9.73 -44.83 -6.72
N LYS A 81 -10.98 -44.76 -7.15
CA LYS A 81 -11.71 -45.89 -7.72
C LYS A 81 -11.37 -46.03 -9.20
N ARG A 82 -11.46 -47.26 -9.73
CA ARG A 82 -11.21 -47.59 -11.14
C ARG A 82 -12.00 -46.74 -12.17
N GLN A 83 -13.12 -46.14 -11.77
CA GLN A 83 -13.93 -45.22 -12.58
C GLN A 83 -13.28 -43.82 -12.71
N GLU A 84 -12.58 -43.38 -11.66
CA GLU A 84 -11.98 -42.04 -11.53
C GLU A 84 -10.58 -41.96 -12.18
N HIS A 85 -9.95 -43.11 -12.47
CA HIS A 85 -8.59 -43.25 -13.03
C HIS A 85 -8.35 -42.40 -14.28
N GLU A 86 -9.30 -42.31 -15.22
CA GLU A 86 -9.08 -41.58 -16.49
C GLU A 86 -8.83 -40.08 -16.25
N GLY A 87 -9.60 -39.49 -15.33
CA GLY A 87 -9.43 -38.09 -14.94
C GLY A 87 -8.13 -37.86 -14.15
N PHE A 88 -7.80 -38.80 -13.26
CA PHE A 88 -6.57 -38.77 -12.46
C PHE A 88 -5.30 -38.89 -13.31
N PHE A 89 -5.20 -39.86 -14.23
CA PHE A 89 -4.03 -40.00 -15.10
C PHE A 89 -3.89 -38.80 -16.07
N LYS A 90 -5.01 -38.22 -16.53
CA LYS A 90 -4.98 -36.95 -17.28
C LYS A 90 -4.51 -35.76 -16.44
N ARG A 91 -4.73 -35.78 -15.12
CA ARG A 91 -4.15 -34.79 -14.19
C ARG A 91 -2.66 -35.00 -13.96
N LEU A 92 -2.18 -36.24 -13.75
CA LEU A 92 -0.75 -36.53 -13.69
C LEU A 92 -0.03 -36.05 -14.96
N GLY A 93 -0.56 -36.36 -16.15
CA GLY A 93 -0.03 -35.88 -17.43
C GLY A 93 -0.21 -34.37 -17.69
N ALA A 94 -0.92 -33.63 -16.83
CA ALA A 94 -0.91 -32.16 -16.81
C ALA A 94 0.17 -31.64 -15.85
N MET A 95 0.23 -32.19 -14.64
CA MET A 95 1.26 -31.88 -13.63
C MET A 95 2.69 -32.14 -14.13
N GLU A 96 2.88 -33.14 -14.99
CA GLU A 96 4.14 -33.41 -15.68
C GLU A 96 4.49 -32.32 -16.70
N ARG A 97 3.55 -31.96 -17.60
CA ARG A 97 3.75 -30.89 -18.59
C ARG A 97 3.96 -29.51 -17.97
N ASP A 98 3.36 -29.26 -16.81
CA ASP A 98 3.54 -28.03 -16.05
C ASP A 98 4.83 -28.04 -15.19
N GLY A 99 5.56 -29.16 -15.15
CA GLY A 99 6.83 -29.30 -14.43
C GLY A 99 6.70 -29.38 -12.90
N GLN A 100 5.58 -29.83 -12.36
CA GLN A 100 5.40 -30.09 -10.93
C GLN A 100 5.96 -31.46 -10.53
N ILE A 101 5.70 -32.47 -11.38
CA ILE A 101 6.22 -33.83 -11.25
C ILE A 101 6.99 -34.20 -12.52
N ARG A 102 7.85 -35.22 -12.44
CA ARG A 102 8.57 -35.79 -13.57
C ARG A 102 8.39 -37.30 -13.59
N LEU A 103 8.08 -37.87 -14.74
CA LEU A 103 8.10 -39.32 -14.94
C LEU A 103 9.54 -39.78 -15.17
N ASP A 104 9.99 -40.79 -14.44
CA ASP A 104 11.32 -41.40 -14.65
C ASP A 104 11.30 -42.40 -15.82
N LYS A 105 12.49 -42.83 -16.26
CA LYS A 105 12.63 -43.82 -17.36
C LYS A 105 12.12 -45.23 -17.02
N ARG A 106 11.54 -45.44 -15.84
CA ARG A 106 10.97 -46.71 -15.35
C ARG A 106 9.46 -46.63 -15.12
N GLY A 107 8.83 -45.47 -15.34
CA GLY A 107 7.39 -45.26 -15.19
C GLY A 107 6.94 -44.76 -13.81
N TYR A 108 7.85 -44.24 -12.98
CA TYR A 108 7.54 -43.72 -11.65
C TYR A 108 7.52 -42.19 -11.65
N TYR A 109 6.48 -41.61 -11.08
CA TYR A 109 6.37 -40.17 -10.83
C TYR A 109 7.11 -39.79 -9.56
N GLN A 110 7.77 -38.65 -9.59
CA GLN A 110 8.45 -38.02 -8.47
C GLN A 110 8.33 -36.50 -8.60
N LEU A 111 8.55 -35.76 -7.52
CA LEU A 111 8.61 -34.30 -7.56
C LEU A 111 9.69 -33.87 -8.58
N ALA A 112 9.39 -32.86 -9.41
CA ALA A 112 10.35 -32.35 -10.37
C ALA A 112 11.48 -31.60 -9.64
N HIS A 113 11.08 -30.67 -8.78
CA HIS A 113 11.91 -29.94 -7.82
C HIS A 113 11.12 -29.83 -6.50
N PRO A 114 11.61 -30.39 -5.36
CA PRO A 114 10.86 -30.37 -4.10
C PRO A 114 10.70 -28.98 -3.45
N SER A 115 11.46 -27.98 -3.90
CA SER A 115 11.78 -26.75 -3.16
C SER A 115 11.21 -25.44 -3.72
N ASP A 116 10.73 -25.44 -4.97
CA ASP A 116 10.68 -24.18 -5.77
C ASP A 116 9.28 -23.55 -5.86
N PHE A 117 8.29 -24.12 -5.13
CA PHE A 117 6.92 -23.63 -5.09
C PHE A 117 6.65 -22.83 -3.81
N VAL A 118 6.16 -21.60 -3.97
CA VAL A 118 5.84 -20.67 -2.89
C VAL A 118 4.32 -20.50 -2.82
N ALA A 119 3.75 -20.77 -1.66
CA ALA A 119 2.34 -20.49 -1.37
C ALA A 119 2.19 -19.07 -0.81
N GLY A 120 1.09 -18.40 -1.17
CA GLY A 120 0.80 -17.05 -0.70
C GLY A 120 -0.53 -16.49 -1.19
N ARG A 121 -0.82 -15.25 -0.80
CA ARG A 121 -2.04 -14.51 -1.18
C ARG A 121 -1.72 -13.34 -2.11
N VAL A 122 -2.50 -13.19 -3.20
CA VAL A 122 -2.24 -12.19 -4.26
C VAL A 122 -2.72 -10.79 -3.84
N GLN A 123 -1.81 -9.83 -3.75
CA GLN A 123 -2.15 -8.41 -3.60
C GLN A 123 -2.20 -7.73 -4.98
N GLY A 124 -3.39 -7.38 -5.47
CA GLY A 124 -3.55 -6.69 -6.75
C GLY A 124 -3.21 -5.20 -6.64
N HIS A 125 -2.73 -4.60 -7.74
CA HIS A 125 -2.50 -3.16 -7.88
C HIS A 125 -3.36 -2.58 -9.00
N ARG A 126 -3.77 -1.31 -8.86
CA ARG A 126 -4.62 -0.61 -9.84
C ARG A 126 -4.03 -0.47 -11.24
N ASP A 127 -2.70 -0.57 -11.36
CA ASP A 127 -1.99 -0.53 -12.65
C ASP A 127 -1.87 -1.93 -13.30
N GLY A 128 -2.65 -2.91 -12.80
CA GLY A 128 -2.79 -4.26 -13.35
C GLY A 128 -1.68 -5.25 -12.99
N TYR A 129 -0.61 -4.84 -12.31
CA TYR A 129 0.35 -5.75 -11.68
C TYR A 129 -0.11 -6.15 -10.26
N GLY A 130 0.66 -6.98 -9.58
CA GLY A 130 0.45 -7.30 -8.17
C GLY A 130 1.71 -7.78 -7.46
N PHE A 131 1.50 -8.29 -6.26
CA PHE A 131 2.50 -8.97 -5.44
C PHE A 131 1.92 -10.28 -4.88
N LEU A 132 2.79 -11.23 -4.53
CA LEU A 132 2.44 -12.42 -3.79
C LEU A 132 3.00 -12.32 -2.38
N ILE A 133 2.11 -12.08 -1.42
CA ILE A 133 2.44 -12.06 0.01
C ILE A 133 2.60 -13.52 0.45
N ARG A 134 3.78 -13.87 0.94
CA ARG A 134 4.16 -15.28 1.16
C ARG A 134 3.69 -15.82 2.51
N ASP A 135 3.20 -17.06 2.51
CA ASP A 135 2.81 -17.76 3.73
C ASP A 135 4.04 -17.99 4.65
N ASP A 136 5.21 -18.25 4.04
CA ASP A 136 6.49 -18.55 4.71
C ASP A 136 7.21 -17.34 5.36
N ALA A 137 6.61 -16.15 5.30
CA ALA A 137 7.16 -14.88 5.80
C ALA A 137 8.40 -14.34 5.08
N GLY A 138 8.79 -14.90 3.92
CA GLY A 138 9.81 -14.29 3.05
C GLY A 138 9.31 -13.02 2.34
N ASP A 139 10.22 -12.31 1.67
CA ASP A 139 9.90 -11.08 0.92
C ASP A 139 8.87 -11.30 -0.21
N ASP A 140 7.93 -10.36 -0.34
CA ASP A 140 6.84 -10.41 -1.32
C ASP A 140 7.36 -10.50 -2.77
N LEU A 141 6.82 -11.45 -3.54
CA LEU A 141 7.25 -11.68 -4.93
C LEU A 141 6.45 -10.77 -5.87
N PHE A 142 7.08 -10.21 -6.91
CA PHE A 142 6.39 -9.40 -7.91
C PHE A 142 5.55 -10.28 -8.86
N VAL A 143 4.30 -9.90 -9.12
CA VAL A 143 3.40 -10.58 -10.07
C VAL A 143 3.11 -9.63 -11.23
N SER A 144 3.55 -9.97 -12.44
CA SER A 144 3.35 -9.12 -13.61
C SER A 144 1.92 -9.18 -14.17
N ASN A 145 1.52 -8.17 -14.97
CA ASN A 145 0.15 -8.04 -15.48
C ASN A 145 -0.35 -9.30 -16.24
N ALA A 146 0.55 -10.01 -16.94
CA ALA A 146 0.22 -11.23 -17.67
C ALA A 146 -0.07 -12.44 -16.75
N GLU A 147 0.41 -12.39 -15.51
CA GLU A 147 0.13 -13.37 -14.46
C GLU A 147 -1.13 -12.98 -13.68
N MET A 148 -1.32 -11.68 -13.41
CA MET A 148 -2.56 -11.13 -12.83
C MET A 148 -3.80 -11.43 -13.67
N GLN A 149 -3.68 -11.64 -14.99
CA GLN A 149 -4.78 -12.11 -15.84
C GLN A 149 -5.36 -13.50 -15.47
N LYS A 150 -4.70 -14.27 -14.59
CA LYS A 150 -5.17 -15.59 -14.12
C LYS A 150 -5.90 -15.54 -12.77
N VAL A 151 -5.79 -14.44 -12.05
CA VAL A 151 -6.09 -14.32 -10.61
C VAL A 151 -6.86 -13.04 -10.30
N MET A 152 -7.45 -12.98 -9.12
CA MET A 152 -7.99 -11.75 -8.54
C MET A 152 -7.25 -11.40 -7.24
N HIS A 153 -7.43 -10.18 -6.76
CA HIS A 153 -6.89 -9.76 -5.46
C HIS A 153 -7.43 -10.66 -4.34
N ASN A 154 -6.59 -11.06 -3.40
CA ASN A 154 -6.83 -11.95 -2.26
C ASN A 154 -7.00 -13.44 -2.60
N ASP A 155 -6.98 -13.85 -3.87
CA ASP A 155 -6.86 -15.27 -4.23
C ASP A 155 -5.59 -15.87 -3.59
N ARG A 156 -5.69 -17.09 -3.05
CA ARG A 156 -4.55 -17.86 -2.56
C ARG A 156 -4.04 -18.77 -3.68
N VAL A 157 -2.72 -18.76 -3.87
CA VAL A 157 -2.07 -19.33 -5.06
C VAL A 157 -0.82 -20.10 -4.69
N LEU A 158 -0.47 -21.05 -5.55
CA LEU A 158 0.86 -21.63 -5.60
C LEU A 158 1.59 -21.02 -6.81
N ALA A 159 2.72 -20.36 -6.55
CA ALA A 159 3.58 -19.79 -7.58
C ALA A 159 4.95 -20.47 -7.60
N ARG A 160 5.74 -20.22 -8.64
CA ARG A 160 7.18 -20.51 -8.66
C ARG A 160 7.95 -19.23 -8.95
N VAL A 161 9.14 -19.08 -8.39
CA VAL A 161 10.04 -17.97 -8.75
C VAL A 161 10.65 -18.27 -10.11
N THR A 162 10.44 -17.41 -11.11
CA THR A 162 10.93 -17.64 -12.49
C THR A 162 12.10 -16.75 -12.90
N GLY A 163 12.50 -15.81 -12.05
CA GLY A 163 13.58 -14.86 -12.31
C GLY A 163 13.45 -13.62 -11.45
N TYR A 164 14.00 -12.51 -11.94
CA TYR A 164 13.91 -11.19 -11.29
C TYR A 164 13.37 -10.15 -12.28
N ASP A 165 12.62 -9.18 -11.78
CA ASP A 165 12.11 -8.05 -12.55
C ASP A 165 13.23 -7.07 -12.94
N ARG A 166 12.88 -6.03 -13.70
CA ARG A 166 13.81 -4.99 -14.15
C ARG A 166 14.41 -4.13 -13.01
N ARG A 167 14.01 -4.35 -11.76
CA ARG A 167 14.51 -3.69 -10.54
C ARG A 167 15.22 -4.66 -9.59
N GLY A 168 15.44 -5.92 -10.00
CA GLY A 168 16.11 -6.94 -9.20
C GLY A 168 15.24 -7.63 -8.14
N ARG A 169 13.91 -7.51 -8.22
CA ARG A 169 12.97 -8.16 -7.28
C ARG A 169 12.48 -9.49 -7.87
N PRO A 170 12.34 -10.57 -7.08
CA PRO A 170 11.97 -11.88 -7.62
C PRO A 170 10.55 -11.87 -8.23
N GLU A 171 10.40 -12.44 -9.43
CA GLU A 171 9.12 -12.52 -10.15
C GLU A 171 8.44 -13.89 -9.95
N ALA A 172 7.17 -13.87 -9.52
CA ALA A 172 6.33 -15.03 -9.31
C ALA A 172 5.48 -15.33 -10.56
N HIS A 173 5.62 -16.54 -11.09
CA HIS A 173 4.71 -17.11 -12.08
C HIS A 173 3.68 -18.00 -11.38
N ILE A 174 2.39 -17.68 -11.52
CA ILE A 174 1.28 -18.42 -10.93
C ILE A 174 1.14 -19.78 -11.62
N VAL A 175 1.14 -20.84 -10.82
CA VAL A 175 1.06 -22.24 -11.27
C VAL A 175 -0.35 -22.77 -11.11
N GLU A 176 -0.96 -22.52 -9.95
CA GLU A 176 -2.38 -22.80 -9.69
C GLU A 176 -2.95 -21.84 -8.64
N VAL A 177 -4.28 -21.74 -8.64
CA VAL A 177 -5.04 -20.99 -7.63
C VAL A 177 -5.62 -22.02 -6.67
N THR A 178 -5.10 -22.06 -5.45
CA THR A 178 -5.54 -23.02 -4.42
C THR A 178 -6.85 -22.56 -3.77
N GLU A 179 -7.14 -21.26 -3.78
CA GLU A 179 -8.37 -20.70 -3.22
C GLU A 179 -8.81 -19.42 -3.94
N ARG A 180 -10.11 -19.29 -4.22
CA ARG A 180 -10.72 -18.08 -4.80
C ARG A 180 -11.39 -17.24 -3.73
N ALA A 181 -10.91 -16.02 -3.52
CA ALA A 181 -11.44 -15.12 -2.49
C ALA A 181 -12.74 -14.43 -2.92
N ASN A 182 -12.77 -13.88 -4.15
CA ASN A 182 -13.85 -13.01 -4.63
C ASN A 182 -15.07 -13.79 -5.14
N LYS A 183 -15.72 -14.57 -4.27
CA LYS A 183 -16.96 -15.28 -4.60
C LYS A 183 -18.10 -14.30 -4.95
N ARG A 184 -18.09 -13.11 -4.33
CA ARG A 184 -18.93 -11.96 -4.69
C ARG A 184 -18.06 -10.71 -4.80
N VAL A 185 -18.42 -9.83 -5.75
CA VAL A 185 -17.77 -8.54 -6.01
C VAL A 185 -18.85 -7.46 -6.01
N ILE A 186 -18.50 -6.22 -5.65
CA ILE A 186 -19.31 -5.04 -5.98
C ILE A 186 -18.67 -4.37 -7.18
N GLY A 187 -19.49 -3.92 -8.12
CA GLY A 187 -19.10 -2.92 -9.08
C GLY A 187 -20.27 -2.09 -9.56
N ARG A 188 -19.94 -1.07 -10.34
CA ARG A 188 -20.92 -0.30 -11.10
C ARG A 188 -21.34 -1.09 -12.33
N LEU A 189 -22.65 -1.28 -12.53
CA LEU A 189 -23.18 -1.92 -13.73
C LEU A 189 -23.13 -0.94 -14.90
N LEU A 190 -22.45 -1.33 -15.97
CA LEU A 190 -22.33 -0.57 -17.22
C LEU A 190 -22.92 -1.38 -18.39
N ASN A 191 -23.24 -0.69 -19.48
CA ASN A 191 -23.64 -1.30 -20.73
C ASN A 191 -22.71 -0.81 -21.85
N GLU A 192 -21.89 -1.70 -22.38
CA GLU A 192 -20.94 -1.40 -23.45
C GLU A 192 -21.33 -2.19 -24.71
N ASN A 193 -21.65 -1.48 -25.79
CA ASN A 193 -22.02 -2.09 -27.07
C ASN A 193 -23.16 -3.14 -26.99
N GLY A 194 -24.05 -3.01 -26.00
CA GLY A 194 -25.14 -3.96 -25.74
C GLY A 194 -24.81 -5.09 -24.76
N ALA A 195 -23.53 -5.27 -24.39
CA ALA A 195 -23.11 -6.19 -23.34
C ALA A 195 -23.21 -5.52 -21.96
N TRP A 196 -23.72 -6.26 -20.97
CA TRP A 196 -23.72 -5.81 -19.58
C TRP A 196 -22.42 -6.24 -18.89
N ILE A 197 -21.71 -5.29 -18.29
CA ILE A 197 -20.48 -5.54 -17.52
C ILE A 197 -20.57 -4.89 -16.14
N VAL A 198 -19.90 -5.46 -15.16
CA VAL A 198 -19.73 -4.87 -13.82
C VAL A 198 -18.27 -4.49 -13.64
N ALA A 199 -18.02 -3.18 -13.58
CA ALA A 199 -16.69 -2.60 -13.35
C ALA A 199 -16.43 -2.52 -11.83
N PRO A 200 -15.45 -3.25 -11.25
CA PRO A 200 -15.30 -3.37 -9.80
C PRO A 200 -15.05 -2.03 -9.07
N GLU A 201 -15.60 -1.91 -7.85
CA GLU A 201 -15.29 -0.79 -6.95
C GLU A 201 -13.88 -0.91 -6.35
N ASP A 202 -13.42 -2.13 -6.08
CA ASP A 202 -12.01 -2.36 -5.75
C ASP A 202 -11.17 -2.36 -7.01
N LYS A 203 -10.50 -1.24 -7.31
CA LYS A 203 -9.61 -1.09 -8.47
C LYS A 203 -8.37 -2.01 -8.42
N ARG A 204 -8.14 -2.77 -7.33
CA ARG A 204 -7.16 -3.88 -7.29
C ARG A 204 -7.63 -5.12 -8.07
N ILE A 205 -8.93 -5.21 -8.39
CA ILE A 205 -9.50 -6.20 -9.30
C ILE A 205 -9.54 -5.59 -10.70
N GLY A 206 -8.43 -5.70 -11.44
CA GLY A 206 -8.29 -5.19 -12.82
C GLY A 206 -9.01 -6.02 -13.89
N HIS A 207 -10.20 -6.55 -13.59
CA HIS A 207 -11.02 -7.36 -14.48
C HIS A 207 -12.48 -6.89 -14.44
N ASP A 208 -13.02 -6.43 -15.56
CA ASP A 208 -14.45 -6.23 -15.72
C ASP A 208 -15.18 -7.58 -15.81
N ILE A 209 -16.35 -7.66 -15.16
CA ILE A 209 -17.10 -8.91 -15.01
C ILE A 209 -18.29 -8.93 -15.95
N LEU A 210 -18.31 -9.88 -16.89
CA LEU A 210 -19.40 -10.02 -17.85
C LEU A 210 -20.67 -10.55 -17.15
N VAL A 211 -21.81 -9.88 -17.37
CA VAL A 211 -23.10 -10.29 -16.81
C VAL A 211 -23.86 -11.13 -17.83
N THR A 212 -23.97 -12.44 -17.60
CA THR A 212 -24.78 -13.33 -18.44
C THR A 212 -26.24 -13.44 -17.97
N GLN A 213 -26.53 -13.10 -16.71
CA GLN A 213 -27.88 -13.19 -16.13
C GLN A 213 -28.17 -12.03 -15.16
N THR A 214 -29.25 -11.29 -15.43
CA THR A 214 -29.84 -10.29 -14.51
C THR A 214 -30.83 -10.90 -13.50
N GLY A 215 -31.11 -12.21 -13.60
CA GLY A 215 -32.00 -12.93 -12.69
C GLY A 215 -33.46 -12.46 -12.80
N LYS A 216 -34.11 -12.27 -11.65
CA LYS A 216 -35.45 -11.65 -11.56
C LYS A 216 -35.40 -10.11 -11.49
N VAL A 217 -34.21 -9.52 -11.41
CA VAL A 217 -34.02 -8.09 -11.14
C VAL A 217 -33.87 -7.33 -12.46
N LYS A 218 -34.36 -6.08 -12.50
CA LYS A 218 -34.18 -5.16 -13.63
C LYS A 218 -33.26 -4.00 -13.22
N PRO A 219 -31.94 -4.21 -13.13
CA PRO A 219 -31.01 -3.12 -12.84
C PRO A 219 -30.94 -2.14 -14.02
N LYS A 220 -30.56 -0.90 -13.73
CA LYS A 220 -30.26 0.14 -14.74
C LYS A 220 -28.74 0.27 -14.91
N SER A 221 -28.31 0.83 -16.04
CA SER A 221 -26.91 1.26 -16.20
C SER A 221 -26.59 2.37 -15.20
N GLY A 222 -25.37 2.35 -14.65
CA GLY A 222 -24.87 3.29 -13.64
C GLY A 222 -25.09 2.86 -12.17
N GLN A 223 -25.92 1.85 -11.90
CA GLN A 223 -26.25 1.39 -10.53
C GLN A 223 -25.13 0.55 -9.91
N VAL A 224 -25.07 0.55 -8.58
CA VAL A 224 -24.13 -0.27 -7.81
C VAL A 224 -24.77 -1.65 -7.55
N VAL A 225 -24.08 -2.72 -7.95
CA VAL A 225 -24.60 -4.09 -7.88
C VAL A 225 -23.61 -5.06 -7.23
N SER A 226 -24.13 -6.05 -6.50
CA SER A 226 -23.34 -7.20 -6.07
C SER A 226 -23.53 -8.36 -7.05
N ILE A 227 -22.41 -8.78 -7.63
CA ILE A 227 -22.31 -9.87 -8.61
C ILE A 227 -21.63 -11.08 -7.96
N GLU A 228 -22.22 -12.26 -8.15
CA GLU A 228 -21.64 -13.54 -7.74
C GLU A 228 -21.00 -14.19 -8.97
N LEU A 229 -19.71 -14.52 -8.88
CA LEU A 229 -18.97 -15.08 -10.00
C LEU A 229 -19.40 -16.52 -10.27
N THR A 230 -19.75 -16.81 -11.53
CA THR A 230 -19.93 -18.17 -12.04
C THR A 230 -18.62 -18.71 -12.58
N ASP A 231 -17.83 -17.86 -13.22
CA ASP A 231 -16.57 -18.20 -13.88
C ASP A 231 -15.50 -17.19 -13.48
N PHE A 232 -14.38 -17.70 -12.99
CA PHE A 232 -13.22 -16.90 -12.57
C PHE A 232 -12.30 -16.57 -13.75
N PRO A 233 -11.47 -15.52 -13.66
CA PRO A 233 -10.64 -15.11 -14.79
C PRO A 233 -9.60 -16.18 -15.15
N SER A 234 -9.29 -16.25 -16.43
CA SER A 234 -8.18 -17.01 -16.97
C SER A 234 -7.43 -16.21 -18.03
N ARG A 235 -6.25 -16.69 -18.42
CA ARG A 235 -5.41 -16.09 -19.47
C ARG A 235 -6.14 -15.80 -20.80
N HIS A 236 -7.27 -16.46 -21.05
CA HIS A 236 -8.05 -16.34 -22.29
C HIS A 236 -9.55 -16.11 -22.05
N SER A 237 -9.98 -15.79 -20.82
CA SER A 237 -11.38 -15.52 -20.50
C SER A 237 -11.53 -14.49 -19.39
N GLN A 238 -12.33 -13.46 -19.63
CA GLN A 238 -12.84 -12.56 -18.59
C GLN A 238 -13.68 -13.34 -17.56
N PRO A 239 -13.80 -12.84 -16.32
CA PRO A 239 -14.72 -13.39 -15.35
C PRO A 239 -16.18 -13.17 -15.78
N VAL A 240 -17.04 -14.11 -15.39
CA VAL A 240 -18.48 -14.08 -15.66
C VAL A 240 -19.24 -14.19 -14.35
N GLY A 241 -20.37 -13.50 -14.23
CA GLY A 241 -21.22 -13.60 -13.06
C GLY A 241 -22.70 -13.30 -13.31
N LYS A 242 -23.47 -13.47 -12.23
CA LYS A 242 -24.90 -13.19 -12.12
C LYS A 242 -25.13 -12.10 -11.08
N ILE A 243 -26.02 -11.16 -11.35
CA ILE A 243 -26.39 -10.14 -10.35
C ILE A 243 -27.27 -10.80 -9.27
N VAL A 244 -26.90 -10.61 -8.00
CA VAL A 244 -27.61 -11.17 -6.84
C VAL A 244 -28.36 -10.09 -6.06
N GLU A 245 -27.76 -8.91 -5.90
CA GLU A 245 -28.28 -7.79 -5.11
C GLU A 245 -28.03 -6.50 -5.92
N VAL A 246 -29.03 -5.63 -6.06
CA VAL A 246 -28.85 -4.25 -6.54
C VAL A 246 -28.91 -3.38 -5.31
N LEU A 247 -27.84 -2.60 -5.05
CA LEU A 247 -27.72 -1.82 -3.83
C LEU A 247 -28.46 -0.48 -3.95
N GLY A 248 -28.32 0.18 -5.11
CA GLY A 248 -28.91 1.50 -5.38
C GLY A 248 -28.16 2.25 -6.48
N ASP A 249 -28.40 3.56 -6.55
CA ASP A 249 -27.64 4.49 -7.37
C ASP A 249 -26.39 4.97 -6.61
N ILE A 250 -25.31 5.36 -7.31
CA ILE A 250 -24.00 5.63 -6.67
C ILE A 250 -23.99 6.87 -5.76
N ASP A 251 -24.91 7.81 -5.96
CA ASP A 251 -25.11 9.00 -5.14
C ASP A 251 -26.10 8.79 -3.97
N ASP A 252 -26.65 7.58 -3.78
CA ASP A 252 -27.60 7.30 -2.67
C ASP A 252 -26.91 7.44 -1.29
N PRO A 253 -27.50 8.15 -0.30
CA PRO A 253 -26.87 8.35 1.00
C PRO A 253 -26.59 7.03 1.76
N GLY A 254 -25.32 6.78 2.10
CA GLY A 254 -24.87 5.55 2.77
C GLY A 254 -24.39 4.47 1.80
N MET A 255 -24.47 4.67 0.48
CA MET A 255 -23.90 3.79 -0.54
C MET A 255 -22.39 3.65 -0.37
N GLU A 256 -21.70 4.72 0.03
CA GLU A 256 -20.27 4.73 0.33
C GLU A 256 -19.90 3.73 1.43
N ILE A 257 -20.78 3.55 2.42
CA ILE A 257 -20.61 2.59 3.53
C ILE A 257 -20.89 1.18 3.04
N GLU A 258 -22.00 0.93 2.34
CA GLU A 258 -22.33 -0.39 1.79
C GLU A 258 -21.27 -0.90 0.79
N ILE A 259 -20.63 0.02 0.04
CA ILE A 259 -19.46 -0.25 -0.79
C ILE A 259 -18.25 -0.62 0.07
N ALA A 260 -17.83 0.23 1.02
CA ALA A 260 -16.62 0.00 1.82
C ALA A 260 -16.71 -1.31 2.63
N VAL A 261 -17.86 -1.58 3.26
CA VAL A 261 -18.11 -2.77 4.06
C VAL A 261 -17.86 -4.06 3.28
N ARG A 262 -18.40 -4.17 2.06
CA ARG A 262 -18.18 -5.35 1.20
C ARG A 262 -16.80 -5.33 0.53
N LYS A 263 -16.28 -4.16 0.11
CA LYS A 263 -14.94 -3.99 -0.50
C LYS A 263 -13.81 -4.48 0.40
N TYR A 264 -13.87 -4.20 1.70
CA TYR A 264 -12.85 -4.62 2.67
C TYR A 264 -13.19 -5.94 3.37
N GLY A 265 -14.31 -6.59 3.03
CA GLY A 265 -14.73 -7.84 3.69
C GLY A 265 -14.99 -7.66 5.18
N VAL A 266 -15.70 -6.59 5.56
CA VAL A 266 -16.13 -6.33 6.95
C VAL A 266 -17.39 -7.18 7.25
N PRO A 267 -17.35 -8.07 8.27
CA PRO A 267 -18.51 -8.82 8.69
C PRO A 267 -19.55 -7.86 9.29
N HIS A 268 -20.73 -7.81 8.67
CA HIS A 268 -21.79 -6.86 9.03
C HIS A 268 -23.09 -7.53 9.44
N ARG A 269 -23.43 -8.69 8.84
CA ARG A 269 -24.58 -9.53 9.24
C ARG A 269 -24.14 -10.44 10.39
N PHE A 270 -24.97 -10.58 11.41
CA PHE A 270 -24.72 -11.56 12.49
C PHE A 270 -25.22 -12.94 12.05
N SER A 271 -24.65 -14.01 12.61
CA SER A 271 -25.17 -15.37 12.37
C SER A 271 -26.54 -15.57 13.02
N ASP A 272 -27.38 -16.43 12.44
CA ASP A 272 -28.69 -16.77 13.01
C ASP A 272 -28.57 -17.36 14.43
N ALA A 273 -27.46 -18.07 14.70
CA ALA A 273 -27.15 -18.62 16.02
C ALA A 273 -26.78 -17.51 17.03
N ALA A 274 -25.96 -16.53 16.66
CA ALA A 274 -25.64 -15.38 17.51
C ALA A 274 -26.89 -14.53 17.80
N LEU A 275 -27.77 -14.35 16.80
CA LEU A 275 -29.04 -13.64 16.97
C LEU A 275 -30.02 -14.40 17.87
N ALA A 276 -30.13 -15.71 17.74
CA ALA A 276 -30.93 -16.54 18.64
C ALA A 276 -30.41 -16.49 20.08
N GLN A 277 -29.10 -16.64 20.28
CA GLN A 277 -28.47 -16.54 21.60
C GLN A 277 -28.68 -15.15 22.23
N ALA A 278 -28.55 -14.07 21.44
CA ALA A 278 -28.85 -12.71 21.90
C ALA A 278 -30.33 -12.53 22.33
N ALA A 279 -31.27 -13.20 21.66
CA ALA A 279 -32.69 -13.13 21.99
C ALA A 279 -33.01 -13.81 23.34
N GLU A 280 -32.34 -14.91 23.68
CA GLU A 280 -32.52 -15.67 24.93
C GLU A 280 -31.94 -14.99 26.18
N LEU A 281 -31.01 -14.04 26.01
CA LEU A 281 -30.49 -13.21 27.10
C LEU A 281 -31.62 -12.34 27.71
N PRO A 282 -31.53 -11.97 29.00
CA PRO A 282 -32.48 -11.01 29.58
C PRO A 282 -32.22 -9.60 29.06
N ASP A 283 -33.19 -8.71 29.27
CA ASP A 283 -33.02 -7.27 28.97
C ASP A 283 -32.46 -6.49 30.19
N GLU A 284 -32.49 -7.12 31.38
CA GLU A 284 -32.01 -6.59 32.66
C GLU A 284 -31.14 -7.62 33.42
N VAL A 285 -30.32 -7.16 34.37
CA VAL A 285 -29.49 -8.03 35.23
C VAL A 285 -30.39 -8.84 36.17
N ARG A 286 -30.25 -10.18 36.18
CA ARG A 286 -31.06 -11.05 37.05
C ARG A 286 -30.43 -11.10 38.44
N ALA A 287 -31.23 -11.29 39.49
CA ALA A 287 -30.75 -11.53 40.86
C ALA A 287 -29.91 -12.84 41.04
N ALA A 288 -29.71 -13.60 39.96
CA ALA A 288 -28.74 -14.68 39.89
C ALA A 288 -27.35 -14.19 39.42
N ASP A 289 -27.30 -13.21 38.53
CA ASP A 289 -26.08 -12.62 37.97
C ASP A 289 -25.33 -11.78 39.02
N SER A 290 -26.06 -11.12 39.93
CA SER A 290 -25.54 -10.34 41.06
C SER A 290 -24.83 -11.19 42.14
N ARG A 291 -24.90 -12.52 42.07
CA ARG A 291 -24.33 -13.41 43.09
C ARG A 291 -22.81 -13.47 42.98
N GLN A 292 -22.12 -13.47 44.12
CA GLN A 292 -20.65 -13.45 44.23
C GLN A 292 -19.97 -12.22 43.59
N ARG A 293 -20.74 -11.15 43.35
CA ARG A 293 -20.24 -9.84 42.93
C ARG A 293 -20.12 -8.90 44.14
N VAL A 294 -19.25 -7.91 44.04
CA VAL A 294 -19.26 -6.75 44.93
C VAL A 294 -20.44 -5.87 44.54
N ASP A 295 -21.21 -5.39 45.52
CA ASP A 295 -22.22 -4.36 45.29
C ASP A 295 -21.54 -2.99 45.31
N LEU A 296 -21.78 -2.18 44.27
CA LEU A 296 -21.34 -0.80 44.12
C LEU A 296 -22.51 0.11 43.69
N CYS A 297 -23.77 -0.30 43.89
CA CYS A 297 -24.94 0.46 43.44
C CYS A 297 -25.18 1.74 44.27
N ASP A 298 -24.51 1.89 45.41
CA ASP A 298 -24.46 3.11 46.23
C ASP A 298 -23.29 4.04 45.88
N VAL A 299 -22.32 3.59 45.07
CA VAL A 299 -21.17 4.39 44.63
C VAL A 299 -21.57 5.21 43.39
N PRO A 300 -21.42 6.55 43.40
CA PRO A 300 -21.81 7.40 42.27
C PRO A 300 -20.81 7.34 41.11
N LEU A 301 -20.75 6.18 40.47
CA LEU A 301 -20.09 5.91 39.20
C LEU A 301 -20.83 6.63 38.07
N VAL A 302 -20.09 7.27 37.15
CA VAL A 302 -20.63 8.00 36.00
C VAL A 302 -19.97 7.57 34.70
N THR A 303 -20.72 7.57 33.59
CA THR A 303 -20.18 7.41 32.24
C THR A 303 -19.97 8.80 31.60
N ILE A 304 -18.92 8.95 30.77
CA ILE A 304 -18.50 10.25 30.21
C ILE A 304 -18.10 10.04 28.75
N ASP A 305 -19.05 10.30 27.86
CA ASP A 305 -18.98 9.85 26.46
C ASP A 305 -19.26 10.95 25.44
N GLY A 306 -19.12 10.60 24.16
CA GLY A 306 -19.60 11.45 23.06
C GLY A 306 -21.13 11.49 23.04
N GLU A 307 -21.69 12.62 22.61
CA GLU A 307 -23.12 12.88 22.51
C GLU A 307 -23.89 11.76 21.78
N ASP A 308 -23.31 11.22 20.71
CA ASP A 308 -23.88 10.16 19.87
C ASP A 308 -23.64 8.72 20.37
N ALA A 309 -22.79 8.51 21.38
CA ALA A 309 -22.47 7.17 21.90
C ALA A 309 -23.68 6.48 22.56
N ARG A 310 -23.74 5.14 22.49
CA ARG A 310 -24.78 4.28 23.08
C ARG A 310 -24.21 3.03 23.76
N ASP A 311 -22.97 2.70 23.41
CA ASP A 311 -22.14 1.58 23.83
C ASP A 311 -21.16 2.01 24.93
N PHE A 312 -21.70 2.31 26.11
CA PHE A 312 -20.93 2.78 27.27
C PHE A 312 -20.13 1.62 27.89
N ASP A 313 -18.87 1.46 27.47
CA ASP A 313 -17.93 0.45 27.98
C ASP A 313 -17.49 0.70 29.43
N ASP A 314 -17.32 1.96 29.84
CA ASP A 314 -16.60 2.34 31.05
C ASP A 314 -17.31 3.40 31.91
N ALA A 315 -17.24 3.21 33.23
CA ALA A 315 -17.74 4.14 34.24
C ALA A 315 -16.66 4.42 35.30
N VAL A 316 -16.62 5.66 35.80
CA VAL A 316 -15.54 6.16 36.67
C VAL A 316 -16.06 6.81 37.94
N TYR A 317 -15.33 6.58 39.04
CA TYR A 317 -15.51 7.25 40.34
C TYR A 317 -14.16 7.39 41.03
N CYS A 318 -13.94 8.49 41.77
CA CYS A 318 -12.79 8.56 42.68
C CYS A 318 -13.02 9.40 43.94
N GLU A 319 -12.25 9.06 44.97
CA GLU A 319 -12.31 9.65 46.31
C GLU A 319 -10.91 9.95 46.85
N PRO A 320 -10.71 11.07 47.57
CA PRO A 320 -9.42 11.39 48.18
C PRO A 320 -9.17 10.51 49.41
N ILE A 321 -7.97 9.92 49.49
CA ILE A 321 -7.56 9.00 50.55
C ILE A 321 -6.19 9.40 51.15
N ARG A 322 -5.84 8.79 52.29
CA ARG A 322 -4.51 8.90 52.88
C ARG A 322 -3.72 7.59 52.75
N ILE A 323 -2.60 7.68 52.05
CA ILE A 323 -1.59 6.62 51.92
C ILE A 323 -0.54 6.88 53.00
N GLY A 324 -0.80 6.37 54.21
CA GLY A 324 -0.01 6.68 55.41
C GLY A 324 -0.09 8.16 55.77
N ARG A 325 1.02 8.89 55.62
CA ARG A 325 1.08 10.35 55.83
C ARG A 325 0.90 11.19 54.56
N GLN A 326 0.76 10.57 53.40
CA GLN A 326 0.60 11.27 52.11
C GLN A 326 -0.86 11.25 51.65
N ASN A 327 -1.31 12.32 51.01
CA ASN A 327 -2.59 12.32 50.32
C ASN A 327 -2.48 11.55 48.98
N GLY A 328 -3.59 11.01 48.52
CA GLY A 328 -3.74 10.33 47.24
C GLY A 328 -5.22 10.20 46.87
N PHE A 329 -5.51 9.38 45.88
CA PHE A 329 -6.87 9.05 45.46
C PHE A 329 -7.05 7.54 45.34
N ARG A 330 -8.25 7.06 45.64
CA ARG A 330 -8.74 5.77 45.17
C ARG A 330 -9.56 6.03 43.91
N LEU A 331 -9.23 5.35 42.82
CA LEU A 331 -9.91 5.43 41.54
C LEU A 331 -10.54 4.07 41.24
N LEU A 332 -11.87 4.03 41.09
CA LEU A 332 -12.57 2.88 40.53
C LEU A 332 -12.83 3.14 39.04
N VAL A 333 -12.47 2.16 38.22
CA VAL A 333 -12.83 2.08 36.80
C VAL A 333 -13.63 0.78 36.64
N ALA A 334 -14.94 0.91 36.47
CA ALA A 334 -15.85 -0.20 36.27
C ALA A 334 -16.09 -0.40 34.76
N ILE A 335 -15.80 -1.59 34.23
CA ILE A 335 -15.92 -1.90 32.80
C ILE A 335 -17.04 -2.91 32.59
N ALA A 336 -17.83 -2.71 31.53
CA ALA A 336 -18.86 -3.62 31.04
C ALA A 336 -18.39 -5.09 31.01
N ASP A 337 -19.07 -5.98 31.73
CA ASP A 337 -18.65 -7.38 31.92
C ASP A 337 -19.16 -8.29 30.80
N VAL A 338 -18.79 -7.97 29.56
CA VAL A 338 -19.18 -8.71 28.35
C VAL A 338 -18.86 -10.20 28.46
N SER A 339 -17.76 -10.54 29.15
CA SER A 339 -17.33 -11.93 29.39
C SER A 339 -18.26 -12.77 30.28
N HIS A 340 -19.27 -12.15 30.90
CA HIS A 340 -20.36 -12.85 31.60
C HIS A 340 -21.49 -13.26 30.64
N TYR A 341 -21.69 -12.53 29.54
CA TYR A 341 -22.78 -12.76 28.58
C TYR A 341 -22.32 -13.42 27.26
N VAL A 342 -21.02 -13.35 26.95
CA VAL A 342 -20.38 -13.96 25.77
C VAL A 342 -19.33 -14.96 26.26
N ALA A 343 -19.68 -16.24 26.26
CA ALA A 343 -18.86 -17.34 26.74
C ALA A 343 -17.90 -17.86 25.65
N ASP A 344 -16.78 -18.44 26.07
CA ASP A 344 -15.74 -18.89 25.14
C ASP A 344 -16.21 -20.07 24.26
N GLY A 345 -16.20 -19.88 22.94
CA GLY A 345 -16.68 -20.86 21.95
C GLY A 345 -18.20 -20.93 21.78
N ASP A 346 -18.95 -19.90 22.20
CA ASP A 346 -20.39 -19.78 21.88
C ASP A 346 -20.66 -19.04 20.55
N ALA A 347 -21.92 -18.87 20.17
CA ALA A 347 -22.27 -18.28 18.88
C ALA A 347 -22.01 -16.76 18.84
N LEU A 348 -22.24 -16.06 19.95
CA LEU A 348 -21.89 -14.64 20.09
C LEU A 348 -20.36 -14.45 20.03
N ASP A 349 -19.60 -15.40 20.56
CA ASP A 349 -18.14 -15.39 20.58
C ASP A 349 -17.53 -15.63 19.19
N HIS A 350 -18.07 -16.55 18.41
CA HIS A 350 -17.63 -16.78 17.03
C HIS A 350 -17.85 -15.55 16.15
N ASP A 351 -19.02 -14.90 16.23
CA ASP A 351 -19.30 -13.64 15.55
C ASP A 351 -18.38 -12.50 16.06
N ALA A 352 -18.15 -12.41 17.37
CA ALA A 352 -17.28 -11.40 17.97
C ALA A 352 -15.81 -11.57 17.57
N LEU A 353 -15.34 -12.82 17.43
CA LEU A 353 -14.01 -13.17 16.95
C LEU A 353 -13.84 -12.75 15.49
N GLU A 354 -14.73 -13.19 14.58
CA GLU A 354 -14.69 -12.87 13.14
C GLU A 354 -14.64 -11.36 12.86
N ARG A 355 -15.39 -10.58 13.66
CA ARG A 355 -15.40 -9.12 13.65
C ARG A 355 -14.13 -8.54 14.28
N SER A 356 -13.73 -9.06 15.44
CA SER A 356 -12.67 -8.62 16.37
C SER A 356 -12.77 -7.18 16.91
N THR A 357 -13.45 -6.28 16.22
CA THR A 357 -13.65 -4.88 16.61
C THR A 357 -14.96 -4.36 16.03
N SER A 358 -15.60 -3.40 16.70
CA SER A 358 -16.62 -2.57 16.05
C SER A 358 -15.96 -1.64 15.01
N VAL A 359 -16.70 -1.29 13.95
CA VAL A 359 -16.27 -0.35 12.91
C VAL A 359 -17.15 0.91 12.96
N TYR A 360 -16.54 2.09 13.06
CA TYR A 360 -17.25 3.37 13.24
C TYR A 360 -17.17 4.19 11.96
N PHE A 361 -18.17 4.04 11.09
CA PHE A 361 -18.33 4.93 9.95
C PHE A 361 -19.07 6.21 10.39
N PRO A 362 -18.86 7.35 9.70
CA PRO A 362 -19.73 8.50 9.86
C PRO A 362 -21.21 8.09 9.72
N ARG A 363 -22.03 8.46 10.70
CA ARG A 363 -23.48 8.14 10.81
C ARG A 363 -23.85 6.65 11.01
N ARG A 364 -22.92 5.68 11.05
CA ARG A 364 -23.25 4.25 11.25
C ARG A 364 -22.12 3.45 11.91
N VAL A 365 -22.45 2.78 13.00
CA VAL A 365 -21.58 1.77 13.62
C VAL A 365 -21.93 0.39 13.07
N ILE A 366 -20.92 -0.45 12.85
CA ILE A 366 -21.07 -1.91 12.72
C ILE A 366 -20.50 -2.52 13.99
N PRO A 367 -21.34 -2.93 14.96
CA PRO A 367 -20.85 -3.34 16.26
C PRO A 367 -20.24 -4.75 16.21
N MET A 368 -19.29 -5.01 17.12
CA MET A 368 -18.73 -6.35 17.34
C MET A 368 -19.78 -7.34 17.89
N LEU A 369 -20.76 -6.84 18.65
CA LEU A 369 -21.80 -7.61 19.33
C LEU A 369 -23.21 -7.10 18.98
N PRO A 370 -24.24 -7.96 18.95
CA PRO A 370 -25.62 -7.53 18.71
C PRO A 370 -26.09 -6.42 19.66
N GLU A 371 -26.91 -5.50 19.15
CA GLU A 371 -27.29 -4.25 19.84
C GLU A 371 -27.95 -4.47 21.21
N LYS A 372 -28.67 -5.58 21.41
CA LYS A 372 -29.22 -6.00 22.70
C LYS A 372 -28.14 -6.17 23.79
N LEU A 373 -26.93 -6.60 23.42
CA LEU A 373 -25.77 -6.59 24.31
C LEU A 373 -25.11 -5.21 24.30
N SER A 374 -24.68 -4.74 23.13
CA SER A 374 -23.77 -3.60 23.01
C SER A 374 -24.36 -2.25 23.42
N ASN A 375 -25.64 -2.01 23.16
CA ASN A 375 -26.37 -0.81 23.62
C ASN A 375 -27.24 -1.08 24.86
N GLY A 376 -27.56 -2.35 25.14
CA GLY A 376 -28.50 -2.78 26.18
C GLY A 376 -27.84 -3.34 27.43
N LEU A 377 -27.62 -4.65 27.46
CA LEU A 377 -27.28 -5.45 28.66
C LEU A 377 -25.82 -5.29 29.14
N CYS A 378 -24.89 -5.00 28.22
CA CYS A 378 -23.49 -4.71 28.55
C CYS A 378 -23.25 -3.22 28.79
N SER A 379 -23.94 -2.35 28.05
CA SER A 379 -23.78 -0.89 28.14
C SER A 379 -24.12 -0.38 29.54
N LEU A 380 -23.25 0.45 30.11
CA LEU A 380 -23.36 1.03 31.46
C LEU A 380 -24.34 2.22 31.51
N ASN A 381 -25.56 1.95 31.02
CA ASN A 381 -26.68 2.89 30.94
C ASN A 381 -27.04 3.48 32.32
N PRO A 382 -27.51 4.75 32.37
CA PRO A 382 -27.93 5.42 33.60
C PRO A 382 -29.19 4.77 34.18
N ASP A 383 -29.37 4.94 35.50
CA ASP A 383 -30.58 4.57 36.25
C ASP A 383 -30.95 3.06 36.21
N VAL A 384 -30.00 2.19 35.80
CA VAL A 384 -30.17 0.72 35.74
C VAL A 384 -28.94 -0.04 36.25
N ASP A 385 -29.19 -1.21 36.86
CA ASP A 385 -28.14 -2.08 37.38
C ASP A 385 -27.37 -2.79 36.26
N ARG A 386 -26.04 -2.85 36.37
CA ARG A 386 -25.15 -3.45 35.35
C ARG A 386 -23.99 -4.25 35.96
N CYS A 387 -23.77 -5.44 35.41
CA CYS A 387 -22.62 -6.29 35.70
C CYS A 387 -21.32 -5.68 35.15
N THR A 388 -20.32 -5.53 36.00
CA THR A 388 -19.00 -4.97 35.65
C THR A 388 -17.85 -5.85 36.13
N LEU A 389 -16.68 -5.68 35.50
CA LEU A 389 -15.38 -6.10 36.00
C LEU A 389 -14.60 -4.82 36.36
N VAL A 390 -14.31 -4.64 37.64
CA VAL A 390 -13.79 -3.38 38.19
C VAL A 390 -12.28 -3.45 38.36
N CYS A 391 -11.60 -2.38 37.99
CA CYS A 391 -10.22 -2.08 38.37
C CYS A 391 -10.23 -0.99 39.46
N ASP A 392 -9.90 -1.37 40.69
CA ASP A 392 -9.90 -0.51 41.88
C ASP A 392 -8.44 -0.20 42.25
N MET A 393 -8.05 1.07 42.16
CA MET A 393 -6.65 1.53 42.13
C MET A 393 -6.36 2.59 43.20
N VAL A 394 -5.23 2.45 43.89
CA VAL A 394 -4.69 3.43 44.86
C VAL A 394 -3.57 4.23 44.20
N ILE A 395 -3.78 5.52 44.00
CA ILE A 395 -2.88 6.46 43.30
C ILE A 395 -2.35 7.50 44.31
N ASN A 396 -1.04 7.74 44.34
CA ASN A 396 -0.46 8.76 45.23
C ASN A 396 -0.42 10.17 44.61
N ALA A 397 -0.07 11.18 45.42
CA ALA A 397 0.11 12.57 44.96
C ALA A 397 1.15 12.81 43.84
N ARG A 398 1.87 11.77 43.37
CA ARG A 398 2.79 11.83 42.22
C ARG A 398 2.22 11.16 40.95
N GLY A 399 0.99 10.63 41.02
CA GLY A 399 0.39 9.81 39.97
C GLY A 399 0.95 8.39 39.89
N ASP A 400 1.73 7.93 40.88
CA ASP A 400 2.15 6.54 40.96
C ASP A 400 0.97 5.68 41.45
N ILE A 401 0.64 4.59 40.75
CA ILE A 401 -0.21 3.52 41.28
C ILE A 401 0.60 2.75 42.35
N LYS A 402 0.00 2.49 43.52
CA LYS A 402 0.66 1.81 44.66
C LYS A 402 0.05 0.45 45.01
N ALA A 403 -1.25 0.31 44.80
CA ALA A 403 -1.96 -0.95 44.87
C ALA A 403 -3.09 -0.91 43.85
N TYR A 404 -3.52 -2.08 43.38
CA TYR A 404 -4.76 -2.24 42.64
C TYR A 404 -5.30 -3.65 42.88
N GLN A 405 -6.58 -3.84 42.60
CA GLN A 405 -7.26 -5.12 42.61
C GLN A 405 -8.30 -5.19 41.48
N PHE A 406 -8.63 -6.42 41.06
CA PHE A 406 -9.70 -6.70 40.11
C PHE A 406 -10.78 -7.54 40.78
N TYR A 407 -12.05 -7.20 40.57
CA TYR A 407 -13.19 -7.98 41.06
C TYR A 407 -14.44 -7.77 40.20
N PRO A 408 -15.31 -8.79 40.05
CA PRO A 408 -16.61 -8.62 39.45
C PRO A 408 -17.54 -7.86 40.41
N ALA A 409 -18.30 -6.90 39.87
CA ALA A 409 -19.25 -6.09 40.62
C ALA A 409 -20.60 -5.99 39.90
N VAL A 410 -21.61 -5.48 40.62
CA VAL A 410 -22.79 -4.81 40.05
C VAL A 410 -22.69 -3.34 40.43
N MET A 411 -23.01 -2.45 39.48
CA MET A 411 -23.09 -1.01 39.72
C MET A 411 -24.40 -0.45 39.17
N HIS A 412 -24.75 0.74 39.63
CA HIS A 412 -25.86 1.55 39.14
C HIS A 412 -25.28 2.89 38.65
N SER A 413 -25.44 3.24 37.38
CA SER A 413 -24.79 4.44 36.82
C SER A 413 -25.56 5.70 37.22
N ALA A 414 -24.95 6.53 38.07
CA ALA A 414 -25.58 7.69 38.69
C ALA A 414 -25.77 8.89 37.75
N ALA A 415 -25.08 8.88 36.60
CA ALA A 415 -25.38 9.71 35.44
C ALA A 415 -24.60 9.24 34.21
N ARG A 416 -25.26 9.32 33.04
CA ARG A 416 -24.58 9.52 31.76
C ARG A 416 -24.31 11.02 31.59
N LEU A 417 -23.05 11.36 31.37
CA LEU A 417 -22.56 12.71 31.08
C LEU A 417 -21.91 12.74 29.69
N THR A 418 -21.69 13.93 29.13
CA THR A 418 -20.85 14.08 27.93
C THR A 418 -19.54 14.81 28.20
N TYR A 419 -18.57 14.65 27.30
CA TYR A 419 -17.33 15.44 27.32
C TYR A 419 -17.59 16.95 27.36
N THR A 420 -18.57 17.42 26.59
CA THR A 420 -18.99 18.83 26.55
C THR A 420 -19.57 19.30 27.88
N GLU A 421 -20.47 18.50 28.47
CA GLU A 421 -21.07 18.79 29.78
C GLU A 421 -20.01 18.85 30.89
N VAL A 422 -19.11 17.86 30.96
CA VAL A 422 -18.04 17.80 31.97
C VAL A 422 -17.03 18.94 31.79
N ALA A 423 -16.70 19.30 30.55
CA ALA A 423 -15.83 20.46 30.27
C ALA A 423 -16.48 21.79 30.70
N ALA A 424 -17.79 21.97 30.49
CA ALA A 424 -18.53 23.14 30.96
C ALA A 424 -18.56 23.21 32.50
N ILE A 425 -18.82 22.09 33.18
CA ILE A 425 -18.84 22.00 34.65
C ILE A 425 -17.45 22.30 35.25
N LEU A 426 -16.38 21.76 34.67
CA LEU A 426 -15.01 21.93 35.19
C LEU A 426 -14.43 23.32 34.88
N SER A 427 -14.82 23.95 33.78
CA SER A 427 -14.39 25.32 33.43
C SER A 427 -15.13 26.40 34.21
N ASN A 428 -16.42 26.19 34.52
CA ASN A 428 -17.18 27.07 35.42
C ASN A 428 -17.94 26.27 36.49
N THR A 429 -17.23 25.94 37.56
CA THR A 429 -17.75 25.20 38.74
C THR A 429 -18.80 25.96 39.56
N LYS A 430 -19.15 27.19 39.18
CA LYS A 430 -20.27 27.99 39.73
C LYS A 430 -21.32 28.34 38.67
N GLY A 431 -21.21 27.77 37.46
CA GLY A 431 -22.11 28.01 36.33
C GLY A 431 -23.41 27.20 36.40
N PRO A 432 -24.33 27.41 35.45
CA PRO A 432 -25.64 26.75 35.43
C PRO A 432 -25.53 25.22 35.34
N GLU A 433 -24.60 24.69 34.54
CA GLU A 433 -24.40 23.24 34.41
C GLU A 433 -23.85 22.60 35.70
N ALA A 434 -22.91 23.29 36.38
CA ALA A 434 -22.40 22.86 37.67
C ALA A 434 -23.50 22.88 38.76
N ALA A 435 -24.45 23.82 38.68
CA ALA A 435 -25.62 23.85 39.55
C ALA A 435 -26.63 22.71 39.25
N ARG A 436 -26.86 22.37 37.97
CA ARG A 436 -27.70 21.22 37.57
C ARG A 436 -27.15 19.89 38.07
N ARG A 437 -25.82 19.72 38.09
CA ARG A 437 -25.12 18.49 38.53
C ARG A 437 -24.46 18.64 39.91
N ALA A 438 -25.02 19.46 40.80
CA ALA A 438 -24.41 19.81 42.08
C ALA A 438 -23.97 18.60 42.95
N ALA A 439 -24.73 17.50 42.93
CA ALA A 439 -24.38 16.26 43.65
C ALA A 439 -23.12 15.56 43.10
N LEU A 440 -22.86 15.67 41.79
CA LEU A 440 -21.72 15.04 41.12
C LEU A 440 -20.48 15.96 41.05
N LEU A 441 -20.65 17.26 41.32
CA LEU A 441 -19.61 18.29 41.18
C LEU A 441 -18.32 17.94 41.94
N THR A 442 -18.42 17.44 43.17
CA THR A 442 -17.25 17.03 43.96
C THR A 442 -16.54 15.81 43.36
N HIS A 443 -17.28 14.84 42.83
CA HIS A 443 -16.70 13.65 42.20
C HIS A 443 -16.02 13.99 40.87
N LEU A 444 -16.62 14.88 40.05
CA LEU A 444 -15.99 15.42 38.84
C LEU A 444 -14.72 16.23 39.15
N GLN A 445 -14.71 17.02 40.22
CA GLN A 445 -13.52 17.74 40.69
C GLN A 445 -12.42 16.78 41.17
N ASN A 446 -12.77 15.69 41.88
CA ASN A 446 -11.81 14.65 42.25
C ASN A 446 -11.22 13.95 41.02
N LEU A 447 -12.06 13.59 40.03
CA LEU A 447 -11.63 12.96 38.78
C LEU A 447 -10.68 13.86 37.99
N TYR A 448 -10.95 15.17 37.94
CA TYR A 448 -10.06 16.16 37.35
C TYR A 448 -8.74 16.32 38.14
N GLY A 449 -8.77 16.14 39.47
CA GLY A 449 -7.58 16.02 40.31
C GLY A 449 -6.72 14.79 39.97
N VAL A 450 -7.33 13.62 39.81
CA VAL A 450 -6.67 12.39 39.37
C VAL A 450 -6.07 12.55 37.97
N PHE A 451 -6.83 13.12 37.03
CA PHE A 451 -6.34 13.44 35.68
C PHE A 451 -5.05 14.27 35.71
N LYS A 452 -5.00 15.34 36.52
CA LYS A 452 -3.79 16.18 36.67
C LYS A 452 -2.59 15.39 37.22
N MET A 453 -2.81 14.51 38.21
CA MET A 453 -1.74 13.66 38.75
C MET A 453 -1.23 12.64 37.73
N LEU A 454 -2.13 12.00 36.97
CA LEU A 454 -1.77 11.05 35.91
C LEU A 454 -1.05 11.73 34.74
N LEU A 455 -1.46 12.95 34.37
CA LEU A 455 -0.80 13.75 33.33
C LEU A 455 0.65 14.10 33.72
N LEU A 456 0.87 14.62 34.93
CA LEU A 456 2.21 14.90 35.46
C LEU A 456 3.09 13.64 35.56
N ALA A 457 2.50 12.49 35.91
CA ALA A 457 3.19 11.20 35.89
C ALA A 457 3.56 10.73 34.46
N ARG A 458 2.67 11.00 33.49
CA ARG A 458 2.90 10.71 32.06
C ARG A 458 4.03 11.56 31.48
N GLU A 459 4.03 12.87 31.73
CA GLU A 459 5.11 13.79 31.36
C GLU A 459 6.45 13.35 31.97
N LYS A 460 6.47 13.07 33.28
CA LYS A 460 7.69 12.67 34.00
C LYS A 460 8.27 11.35 33.49
N ARG A 461 7.42 10.42 33.04
CA ARG A 461 7.82 9.14 32.44
C ARG A 461 8.44 9.29 31.04
N GLY A 462 8.32 10.47 30.43
CA GLY A 462 8.76 10.71 29.06
C GLY A 462 7.90 9.98 28.04
N ALA A 463 6.60 9.79 28.33
CA ALA A 463 5.65 9.40 27.31
C ALA A 463 5.57 10.50 26.25
N ILE A 464 5.38 10.11 24.99
CA ILE A 464 5.33 11.05 23.90
C ILE A 464 3.92 11.62 23.82
N ASP A 465 3.81 12.90 23.51
CA ASP A 465 2.57 13.63 23.34
C ASP A 465 2.78 14.58 22.17
N PHE A 466 1.96 14.42 21.13
CA PHE A 466 2.02 15.21 19.91
C PHE A 466 0.77 16.07 19.84
N ASP A 467 0.89 17.27 19.29
CA ASP A 467 -0.21 18.21 19.17
C ASP A 467 -1.08 17.87 17.93
N THR A 468 -1.44 16.58 17.79
CA THR A 468 -2.20 16.02 16.65
C THR A 468 -3.69 16.27 16.78
N THR A 469 -4.27 16.95 15.80
CA THR A 469 -5.72 17.12 15.68
C THR A 469 -6.36 15.84 15.11
N GLU A 470 -6.64 14.86 15.96
CA GLU A 470 -7.42 13.67 15.57
C GLU A 470 -8.87 14.08 15.28
N THR A 471 -9.25 14.10 14.00
CA THR A 471 -10.55 14.63 13.54
C THR A 471 -11.72 13.70 13.86
N TYR A 472 -12.38 13.90 15.00
CA TYR A 472 -13.73 13.38 15.20
C TYR A 472 -14.73 14.17 14.33
N ILE A 473 -15.68 13.49 13.70
CA ILE A 473 -16.59 14.08 12.70
C ILE A 473 -18.01 14.09 13.28
N VAL A 474 -18.28 15.04 14.19
CA VAL A 474 -19.67 15.33 14.61
C VAL A 474 -20.48 15.72 13.37
N CYS A 475 -21.60 15.04 13.15
CA CYS A 475 -22.48 15.26 12.01
C CYS A 475 -23.80 15.88 12.48
N ASN A 476 -24.18 17.04 11.95
CA ASN A 476 -25.48 17.64 12.24
C ASN A 476 -26.64 16.80 11.67
N ALA A 477 -27.90 17.21 11.88
CA ALA A 477 -29.09 16.46 11.43
C ALA A 477 -29.24 16.31 9.89
N GLN A 478 -28.44 17.03 9.09
CA GLN A 478 -28.31 16.86 7.63
C GLN A 478 -26.94 16.28 7.24
N GLY A 479 -26.12 15.94 8.24
CA GLY A 479 -24.84 15.26 8.12
C GLY A 479 -23.68 16.12 7.62
N LYS A 480 -23.64 17.41 7.99
CA LYS A 480 -22.47 18.31 7.84
C LYS A 480 -21.58 18.25 9.10
N ILE A 481 -20.28 18.47 8.92
CA ILE A 481 -19.23 18.31 9.94
C ILE A 481 -19.18 19.53 10.89
N GLU A 482 -19.03 19.30 12.21
CA GLU A 482 -19.20 20.35 13.22
C GLU A 482 -18.03 20.55 14.23
N GLN A 483 -17.56 19.55 15.02
CA GLN A 483 -16.50 19.76 16.03
C GLN A 483 -15.65 18.51 16.40
N ILE A 484 -14.49 18.73 17.06
CA ILE A 484 -13.43 17.75 17.44
C ILE A 484 -13.07 17.88 18.95
N LEU A 485 -12.73 16.77 19.65
CA LEU A 485 -12.41 16.73 21.10
C LEU A 485 -11.28 15.72 21.49
N PRO A 486 -10.57 15.90 22.64
CA PRO A 486 -9.41 15.09 23.06
C PRO A 486 -9.72 13.90 24.03
N ARG A 487 -8.71 13.02 24.26
CA ARG A 487 -8.83 11.68 24.91
C ARG A 487 -8.65 11.65 26.44
N GLN A 488 -9.29 10.68 27.11
CA GLN A 488 -9.20 10.43 28.55
C GLN A 488 -7.88 9.76 29.03
N GLN A 489 -7.48 10.00 30.29
CA GLN A 489 -6.30 9.36 30.92
C GLN A 489 -6.64 8.21 31.89
N CYS A 490 -7.84 8.14 32.46
CA CYS A 490 -8.21 7.14 33.48
C CYS A 490 -8.11 5.70 32.95
N MET A 491 -8.53 5.48 31.70
CA MET A 491 -8.45 4.17 31.05
C MET A 491 -7.02 3.68 30.84
N LEU A 492 -6.04 4.57 30.66
CA LEU A 492 -4.63 4.17 30.56
C LEU A 492 -4.11 3.58 31.87
N ALA A 493 -4.62 4.03 33.03
CA ALA A 493 -4.25 3.46 34.33
C ALA A 493 -4.78 2.03 34.49
N ALA A 494 -6.08 1.81 34.20
CA ALA A 494 -6.69 0.49 34.26
C ALA A 494 -6.06 -0.51 33.26
N ASN A 495 -5.76 -0.07 32.04
CA ASN A 495 -5.05 -0.85 31.02
C ASN A 495 -3.64 -1.29 31.47
N VAL A 496 -2.89 -0.42 32.17
CA VAL A 496 -1.59 -0.79 32.77
C VAL A 496 -1.76 -1.80 33.91
N CYS A 497 -2.75 -1.60 34.78
CA CYS A 497 -3.06 -2.55 35.87
C CYS A 497 -3.43 -3.94 35.34
N ALA A 498 -4.23 -4.03 34.27
CA ALA A 498 -4.60 -5.30 33.65
C ALA A 498 -3.37 -6.03 33.08
N ALA A 499 -2.50 -5.29 32.38
CA ALA A 499 -1.30 -5.85 31.77
C ALA A 499 -0.26 -6.32 32.82
N ASP A 500 -0.07 -5.55 33.89
CA ASP A 500 0.76 -5.95 35.04
C ASP A 500 0.16 -7.13 35.83
N PHE A 501 -1.17 -7.22 35.93
CA PHE A 501 -1.85 -8.36 36.56
C PHE A 501 -1.61 -9.68 35.80
N LEU A 502 -1.72 -9.68 34.47
CA LEU A 502 -1.40 -10.84 33.64
C LEU A 502 0.10 -11.23 33.76
N LYS A 503 1.00 -10.24 33.72
CA LYS A 503 2.46 -10.38 33.87
C LYS A 503 2.82 -11.03 35.22
N ARG A 504 2.26 -10.53 36.33
CA ARG A 504 2.50 -11.07 37.70
C ARG A 504 2.02 -12.51 37.85
N ASN A 505 0.84 -12.82 37.31
CA ASN A 505 0.24 -14.16 37.40
C ASN A 505 0.80 -15.14 36.35
N LYS A 506 1.76 -14.71 35.50
CA LYS A 506 2.35 -15.50 34.40
C LYS A 506 1.25 -16.13 33.52
N HIS A 507 0.28 -15.31 33.15
CA HIS A 507 -0.83 -15.68 32.30
C HIS A 507 -0.56 -15.19 30.86
N PRO A 508 -0.58 -16.07 29.85
CA PRO A 508 -0.56 -15.65 28.44
C PRO A 508 -1.78 -14.78 28.11
N GLY A 509 -1.62 -13.76 27.29
CA GLY A 509 -2.68 -12.81 26.94
C GLY A 509 -2.17 -11.76 25.96
N LEU A 510 -3.08 -11.04 25.30
CA LEU A 510 -2.71 -10.04 24.29
C LEU A 510 -2.29 -8.71 24.93
N TYR A 511 -0.99 -8.42 24.88
CA TYR A 511 -0.46 -7.10 25.16
C TYR A 511 -0.66 -6.20 23.93
N ARG A 512 -0.96 -4.91 24.17
CA ARG A 512 -0.97 -3.89 23.13
C ARG A 512 0.43 -3.30 23.08
N VAL A 513 1.22 -3.78 22.13
CA VAL A 513 2.64 -3.44 22.00
C VAL A 513 2.87 -2.42 20.90
N HIS A 514 3.92 -1.61 21.06
CA HIS A 514 4.35 -0.61 20.09
C HIS A 514 5.87 -0.57 20.14
N ALA A 515 6.52 -1.10 19.09
CA ALA A 515 7.97 -1.14 18.96
C ALA A 515 8.56 0.26 18.69
N GLY A 516 9.83 0.46 19.04
CA GLY A 516 10.55 1.66 18.62
C GLY A 516 10.78 1.71 17.10
N PRO A 517 11.19 2.86 16.55
CA PRO A 517 11.63 3.02 15.16
C PRO A 517 12.63 1.94 14.72
N THR A 518 12.58 1.54 13.44
CA THR A 518 13.64 0.73 12.83
C THR A 518 14.92 1.54 12.64
N GLU A 519 16.07 0.87 12.54
CA GLU A 519 17.39 1.50 12.41
C GLU A 519 17.46 2.44 11.20
N GLU A 520 16.86 2.05 10.07
CA GLU A 520 16.69 2.88 8.87
C GLU A 520 15.85 4.15 9.14
N LYS A 521 14.63 4.01 9.69
CA LYS A 521 13.77 5.16 10.03
C LYS A 521 14.46 6.11 11.03
N LEU A 522 15.21 5.56 11.98
CA LEU A 522 15.98 6.32 12.96
C LEU A 522 17.17 7.06 12.32
N ALA A 523 17.89 6.42 11.39
CA ALA A 523 18.98 7.04 10.63
C ALA A 523 18.47 8.19 9.76
N ASN A 524 17.35 7.99 9.06
CA ASN A 524 16.71 9.01 8.22
C ASN A 524 16.20 10.19 9.06
N LEU A 525 15.52 9.93 10.19
CA LEU A 525 15.14 10.97 11.15
C LEU A 525 16.35 11.75 11.68
N ARG A 526 17.47 11.08 11.98
CA ARG A 526 18.71 11.74 12.43
C ARG A 526 19.43 12.51 11.33
N ALA A 527 19.29 12.13 10.06
CA ALA A 527 19.75 12.92 8.93
C ALA A 527 18.91 14.19 8.77
N PHE A 528 17.58 14.06 8.83
CA PHE A 528 16.62 15.16 8.79
C PHE A 528 16.84 16.19 9.91
N LEU A 529 16.82 15.76 11.18
CA LEU A 529 16.95 16.65 12.35
C LEU A 529 18.24 17.47 12.35
N ARG A 530 19.37 16.90 11.88
CA ARG A 530 20.64 17.63 11.74
C ARG A 530 20.54 18.83 10.80
N GLY A 531 19.67 18.79 9.79
CA GLY A 531 19.37 19.92 8.91
C GLY A 531 18.74 21.13 9.61
N PHE A 532 18.14 20.94 10.79
CA PHE A 532 17.49 21.97 11.61
C PHE A 532 18.30 22.37 12.84
N GLY A 533 19.55 21.88 12.95
CA GLY A 533 20.40 22.06 14.13
C GLY A 533 19.96 21.23 15.35
N LEU A 534 19.09 20.23 15.15
CA LEU A 534 18.54 19.39 16.21
C LEU A 534 19.21 18.02 16.26
N THR A 535 19.26 17.42 17.45
CA THR A 535 19.82 16.08 17.67
C THR A 535 18.88 15.24 18.55
N LEU A 536 18.69 13.97 18.19
CA LEU A 536 17.96 13.00 18.98
C LEU A 536 18.95 12.17 19.82
N GLY A 537 18.77 12.21 21.14
CA GLY A 537 19.60 11.51 22.14
C GLY A 537 19.48 9.97 22.11
N GLY A 538 19.79 9.32 23.24
CA GLY A 538 19.51 7.89 23.44
C GLY A 538 20.37 6.86 22.69
N GLY A 539 21.44 7.26 22.00
CA GLY A 539 22.33 6.32 21.28
C GLY A 539 21.61 5.55 20.18
N ASP A 540 22.04 4.33 19.85
CA ASP A 540 21.46 3.57 18.72
C ASP A 540 20.04 3.05 18.97
N LYS A 541 19.59 3.04 20.24
CA LYS A 541 18.24 2.61 20.65
C LYS A 541 17.61 3.65 21.60
N PRO A 542 17.20 4.82 21.08
CA PRO A 542 16.63 5.89 21.88
C PRO A 542 15.33 5.48 22.55
N HIS A 543 15.12 5.97 23.76
CA HIS A 543 13.89 5.73 24.53
C HIS A 543 12.84 6.79 24.20
N ALA A 544 11.58 6.54 24.56
CA ALA A 544 10.48 7.48 24.40
C ALA A 544 10.78 8.84 25.09
N SER A 545 11.51 8.81 26.20
CA SER A 545 11.98 10.01 26.89
C SER A 545 12.94 10.88 26.10
N ASP A 546 13.73 10.32 25.16
CA ASP A 546 14.60 11.11 24.27
C ASP A 546 13.76 11.88 23.23
N TYR A 547 12.68 11.26 22.73
CA TYR A 547 11.69 11.92 21.88
C TYR A 547 10.96 13.02 22.65
N ALA A 548 10.46 12.73 23.86
CA ALA A 548 9.80 13.71 24.71
C ALA A 548 10.73 14.85 25.17
N ALA A 549 12.04 14.59 25.30
CA ALA A 549 13.04 15.63 25.56
C ALA A 549 13.26 16.53 24.33
N LEU A 550 13.36 15.95 23.13
CA LEU A 550 13.47 16.69 21.86
C LEU A 550 12.21 17.51 21.55
N MET A 551 11.02 17.03 21.92
CA MET A 551 9.75 17.74 21.70
C MET A 551 9.67 19.09 22.41
N LYS A 552 10.35 19.26 23.55
CA LYS A 552 10.33 20.52 24.33
C LYS A 552 10.86 21.73 23.55
N PRO A 553 12.11 21.75 23.05
CA PRO A 553 12.60 22.83 22.19
C PRO A 553 12.02 22.82 20.77
N VAL A 554 11.17 21.84 20.42
CA VAL A 554 10.47 21.78 19.11
C VAL A 554 9.14 22.54 19.15
N ARG A 555 8.38 22.47 20.25
CA ARG A 555 7.01 23.01 20.35
C ARG A 555 6.89 24.50 19.97
N ASP A 556 7.82 25.34 20.41
CA ASP A 556 7.75 26.80 20.21
C ASP A 556 8.36 27.27 18.87
N ARG A 557 8.69 26.35 17.94
CA ARG A 557 9.34 26.68 16.67
C ARG A 557 8.34 26.85 15.51
N PRO A 558 8.63 27.70 14.51
CA PRO A 558 7.78 27.84 13.32
C PRO A 558 7.74 26.59 12.42
N ASP A 559 8.66 25.64 12.60
CA ASP A 559 8.71 24.34 11.93
C ASP A 559 8.24 23.17 12.83
N ALA A 560 7.62 23.45 13.97
CA ALA A 560 7.15 22.46 14.94
C ALA A 560 6.32 21.34 14.29
N THR A 561 5.27 21.67 13.52
CA THR A 561 4.37 20.69 12.90
C THR A 561 5.09 19.71 11.98
N MET A 562 6.11 20.17 11.24
CA MET A 562 6.92 19.30 10.37
C MET A 562 7.77 18.34 11.21
N LEU A 563 8.44 18.87 12.24
CA LEU A 563 9.29 18.10 13.14
C LEU A 563 8.47 17.05 13.91
N GLN A 564 7.28 17.42 14.42
CA GLN A 564 6.32 16.49 15.04
C GLN A 564 5.86 15.40 14.06
N THR A 565 5.48 15.77 12.82
CA THR A 565 5.04 14.83 11.78
C THR A 565 6.14 13.82 11.41
N MET A 566 7.40 14.26 11.36
CA MET A 566 8.54 13.39 11.05
C MET A 566 8.91 12.47 12.22
N LEU A 567 8.79 12.95 13.46
CA LEU A 567 8.91 12.11 14.66
C LEU A 567 7.80 11.05 14.73
N LEU A 568 6.56 11.39 14.36
CA LEU A 568 5.45 10.43 14.24
C LEU A 568 5.73 9.37 13.15
N ARG A 569 6.08 9.78 11.93
CA ARG A 569 6.32 8.86 10.80
C ARG A 569 7.51 7.92 11.02
N SER A 570 8.45 8.26 11.90
CA SER A 570 9.58 7.38 12.27
C SER A 570 9.14 6.16 13.12
N MET A 571 8.00 6.22 13.79
CA MET A 571 7.52 5.16 14.68
C MET A 571 6.96 3.95 13.94
N GLN A 572 6.64 2.89 14.69
CA GLN A 572 5.92 1.72 14.18
C GLN A 572 4.44 1.83 14.51
N GLN A 573 3.62 1.00 13.87
CA GLN A 573 2.23 0.84 14.29
C GLN A 573 2.16 -0.02 15.55
N ALA A 574 1.16 0.24 16.40
CA ALA A 574 0.87 -0.60 17.56
C ALA A 574 0.04 -1.83 17.14
N VAL A 575 0.34 -2.99 17.72
CA VAL A 575 -0.28 -4.29 17.40
C VAL A 575 -0.61 -5.08 18.66
N TYR A 576 -1.44 -6.12 18.53
CA TYR A 576 -1.69 -7.08 19.60
C TYR A 576 -0.72 -8.27 19.51
N SER A 577 -0.08 -8.64 20.62
CA SER A 577 0.88 -9.75 20.67
C SER A 577 0.92 -10.41 22.05
N PRO A 578 1.16 -11.74 22.16
CA PRO A 578 1.49 -12.37 23.44
C PRO A 578 2.87 -11.96 23.99
N ASP A 579 3.81 -11.54 23.13
CA ASP A 579 5.14 -11.12 23.54
C ASP A 579 5.14 -9.65 23.98
N ASN A 580 5.14 -9.42 25.29
CA ASN A 580 5.23 -8.07 25.86
C ASN A 580 6.61 -7.43 25.62
N ILE A 581 6.75 -6.70 24.52
CA ILE A 581 7.89 -5.81 24.23
C ILE A 581 7.69 -4.36 24.73
N GLY A 582 6.58 -4.08 25.44
CA GLY A 582 6.20 -2.74 25.89
C GLY A 582 5.55 -1.87 24.81
N HIS A 583 5.27 -0.61 25.15
CA HIS A 583 4.56 0.33 24.29
C HIS A 583 5.28 1.68 24.21
N PHE A 584 6.14 1.84 23.19
CA PHE A 584 7.06 2.97 22.99
C PHE A 584 6.39 4.34 23.16
N GLY A 585 5.37 4.68 22.35
CA GLY A 585 4.75 6.02 22.38
C GLY A 585 4.14 6.44 23.72
N LEU A 586 3.77 5.49 24.59
CA LEU A 586 3.19 5.76 25.92
C LEU A 586 4.22 5.65 27.06
N ALA A 587 5.48 5.30 26.74
CA ALA A 587 6.54 4.98 27.69
C ALA A 587 6.12 3.98 28.79
N TYR A 588 5.43 2.90 28.41
CA TYR A 588 5.06 1.82 29.35
C TYR A 588 5.82 0.52 29.03
N GLU A 589 6.41 -0.11 30.04
CA GLU A 589 7.04 -1.44 29.92
C GLU A 589 6.04 -2.56 29.61
N THR A 590 4.76 -2.34 29.92
CA THR A 590 3.71 -3.38 29.89
C THR A 590 2.36 -2.68 29.75
N TYR A 591 1.60 -3.02 28.71
CA TYR A 591 0.33 -2.39 28.37
C TYR A 591 -0.57 -3.38 27.61
N ALA A 592 -1.86 -3.38 27.90
CA ALA A 592 -2.87 -4.25 27.30
C ALA A 592 -4.21 -3.50 27.30
N HIS A 593 -5.10 -3.81 26.35
CA HIS A 593 -6.44 -3.22 26.36
C HIS A 593 -7.39 -4.08 27.20
N PHE A 594 -8.06 -3.43 28.14
CA PHE A 594 -9.03 -4.00 29.09
C PHE A 594 -10.36 -3.21 29.13
N THR A 595 -10.31 -1.92 28.78
CA THR A 595 -11.39 -0.95 29.03
C THR A 595 -12.40 -0.79 27.89
N SER A 596 -12.46 -1.67 26.89
CA SER A 596 -13.51 -1.58 25.84
C SER A 596 -13.99 -2.93 25.26
N PRO A 597 -14.44 -3.90 26.08
CA PRO A 597 -14.81 -5.24 25.64
C PRO A 597 -16.12 -5.30 24.82
N ILE A 598 -16.97 -4.27 24.80
CA ILE A 598 -18.17 -4.25 23.93
C ILE A 598 -17.77 -4.20 22.46
N ARG A 599 -16.61 -3.60 22.18
CA ARG A 599 -16.17 -3.21 20.83
C ARG A 599 -14.75 -3.64 20.45
N ARG A 600 -14.04 -4.38 21.31
CA ARG A 600 -12.72 -4.96 21.04
C ARG A 600 -12.58 -6.37 21.64
N TYR A 601 -12.30 -7.36 20.80
CA TYR A 601 -12.11 -8.75 21.19
C TYR A 601 -10.86 -8.99 22.08
N PRO A 602 -9.72 -8.28 21.89
CA PRO A 602 -8.59 -8.35 22.82
C PRO A 602 -8.92 -7.99 24.28
N ASP A 603 -9.86 -7.06 24.48
CA ASP A 603 -10.35 -6.68 25.80
C ASP A 603 -11.23 -7.79 26.40
N LEU A 604 -12.11 -8.41 25.59
CA LEU A 604 -12.91 -9.57 25.99
C LEU A 604 -12.02 -10.78 26.40
N LEU A 605 -10.97 -11.07 25.63
CA LEU A 605 -9.95 -12.08 25.99
C LEU A 605 -9.21 -11.71 27.30
N THR A 606 -8.94 -10.42 27.51
CA THR A 606 -8.31 -9.92 28.74
C THR A 606 -9.24 -10.06 29.96
N HIS A 607 -10.54 -9.79 29.80
CA HIS A 607 -11.56 -10.06 30.83
C HIS A 607 -11.63 -11.54 31.19
N ARG A 608 -11.68 -12.44 30.20
CA ARG A 608 -11.66 -13.91 30.41
C ARG A 608 -10.39 -14.35 31.16
N ALA A 609 -9.22 -13.83 30.78
CA ALA A 609 -7.96 -14.11 31.47
C ALA A 609 -7.95 -13.62 32.93
N ILE A 610 -8.40 -12.38 33.20
CA ILE A 610 -8.50 -11.83 34.57
C ILE A 610 -9.46 -12.67 35.41
N ARG A 611 -10.67 -12.98 34.90
CA ARG A 611 -11.67 -13.82 35.60
C ARG A 611 -11.14 -15.22 35.91
N ALA A 612 -10.41 -15.85 35.00
CA ALA A 612 -9.81 -17.16 35.26
C ALA A 612 -8.77 -17.08 36.38
N VAL A 613 -7.89 -16.07 36.37
CA VAL A 613 -6.91 -15.84 37.45
C VAL A 613 -7.58 -15.60 38.80
N LEU A 614 -8.63 -14.78 38.87
CA LEU A 614 -9.42 -14.56 40.09
C LEU A 614 -10.07 -15.86 40.61
N ALA A 615 -10.45 -16.77 39.71
CA ALA A 615 -10.96 -18.10 40.03
C ALA A 615 -9.87 -19.16 40.31
N GLY A 616 -8.59 -18.77 40.39
CA GLY A 616 -7.45 -19.68 40.62
C GLY A 616 -7.13 -20.61 39.43
N LYS A 617 -7.60 -20.28 38.23
CA LYS A 617 -7.47 -21.06 36.99
C LYS A 617 -6.55 -20.35 35.99
N LYS A 618 -6.25 -21.04 34.88
CA LYS A 618 -5.75 -20.41 33.65
C LYS A 618 -6.79 -20.53 32.55
N TYR A 619 -6.96 -19.45 31.80
CA TYR A 619 -7.76 -19.40 30.58
C TYR A 619 -6.91 -19.83 29.37
N GLN A 620 -7.52 -20.59 28.48
CA GLN A 620 -7.02 -21.00 27.17
C GLN A 620 -8.14 -20.71 26.18
N PRO A 621 -7.97 -19.80 25.21
CA PRO A 621 -9.03 -19.48 24.25
C PRO A 621 -9.38 -20.68 23.38
N HIS A 622 -10.68 -20.92 23.21
CA HIS A 622 -11.17 -21.77 22.14
C HIS A 622 -11.03 -21.06 20.79
N VAL A 623 -10.56 -21.79 19.79
CA VAL A 623 -10.63 -21.39 18.37
C VAL A 623 -11.21 -22.58 17.64
N SER A 624 -12.49 -22.46 17.27
CA SER A 624 -13.24 -23.43 16.50
C SER A 624 -12.64 -23.60 15.09
N GLY A 625 -12.78 -24.78 14.50
CA GLY A 625 -12.21 -25.09 13.18
C GLY A 625 -12.85 -24.31 12.03
N ASP A 626 -14.04 -23.76 12.24
CA ASP A 626 -14.87 -23.12 11.22
C ASP A 626 -14.59 -21.62 11.02
N VAL A 627 -13.77 -20.99 11.87
CA VAL A 627 -13.44 -19.56 11.78
C VAL A 627 -12.07 -19.36 11.12
N GLU A 628 -12.05 -18.78 9.91
CA GLU A 628 -10.80 -18.44 9.21
C GLU A 628 -10.11 -17.23 9.88
N LEU A 629 -9.03 -17.49 10.63
CA LEU A 629 -8.24 -16.42 11.23
C LEU A 629 -7.45 -15.64 10.16
N ASN A 630 -7.96 -14.44 9.83
CA ASN A 630 -7.28 -13.40 9.05
C ASN A 630 -5.87 -13.07 9.59
N THR A 631 -4.87 -13.77 9.07
CA THR A 631 -3.44 -13.65 9.45
C THR A 631 -2.62 -12.87 8.42
N SER A 632 -3.28 -12.07 7.57
CA SER A 632 -2.71 -11.39 6.39
C SER A 632 -1.72 -10.23 6.67
N LEU A 633 -1.05 -10.26 7.82
CA LEU A 633 0.01 -9.32 8.19
C LEU A 633 1.24 -9.47 7.30
N ALA A 634 1.63 -8.39 6.65
CA ALA A 634 2.88 -8.28 5.88
C ALA A 634 4.11 -8.63 6.74
N PRO A 635 5.17 -9.23 6.19
CA PRO A 635 6.30 -9.76 6.97
C PRO A 635 6.92 -8.76 7.95
N HIS A 636 7.13 -7.50 7.54
CA HIS A 636 7.77 -6.46 8.36
C HIS A 636 6.94 -5.98 9.57
N ALA A 637 5.67 -6.36 9.66
CA ALA A 637 4.80 -6.06 10.81
C ALA A 637 4.66 -7.24 11.79
N ARG A 638 5.37 -8.34 11.55
CA ARG A 638 5.46 -9.49 12.47
C ARG A 638 6.57 -9.23 13.49
N VAL A 639 6.34 -9.59 14.76
CA VAL A 639 7.39 -9.56 15.79
C VAL A 639 8.48 -10.57 15.40
N PRO A 640 9.79 -10.26 15.50
CA PRO A 640 10.85 -11.18 15.12
C PRO A 640 10.77 -12.49 15.94
N LYS A 641 10.66 -13.62 15.25
CA LYS A 641 10.59 -14.95 15.85
C LYS A 641 11.90 -15.33 16.55
N ARG A 642 11.80 -16.29 17.47
CA ARG A 642 12.97 -16.94 18.08
C ARG A 642 13.46 -18.09 17.20
N ASP A 643 14.77 -18.16 16.97
CA ASP A 643 15.43 -19.28 16.29
C ASP A 643 15.46 -20.55 17.16
N ASP A 644 14.33 -21.25 17.32
CA ASP A 644 14.26 -22.56 17.99
C ASP A 644 13.99 -23.76 17.07
N GLY A 645 13.55 -23.51 15.83
CA GLY A 645 13.66 -24.43 14.69
C GLY A 645 12.88 -25.75 14.79
N ARG A 646 11.83 -25.84 15.62
CA ARG A 646 11.09 -27.10 15.86
C ARG A 646 9.64 -27.04 15.36
N PRO A 647 9.16 -28.03 14.58
CA PRO A 647 7.74 -28.16 14.30
C PRO A 647 6.99 -28.52 15.59
N ARG A 648 5.83 -27.90 15.82
CA ARG A 648 4.93 -28.18 16.94
C ARG A 648 3.50 -28.26 16.39
N GLY A 649 2.67 -29.15 16.94
CA GLY A 649 1.21 -28.95 16.87
C GLY A 649 0.83 -27.69 17.67
N ARG A 650 -0.32 -27.07 17.38
CA ARG A 650 -0.79 -25.80 18.00
C ARG A 650 -0.56 -25.78 19.51
N SER A 651 0.55 -25.16 19.94
CA SER A 651 0.86 -24.93 21.35
C SER A 651 0.05 -23.75 21.88
N GLN A 652 -0.16 -23.67 23.20
CA GLN A 652 -0.92 -22.57 23.82
C GLN A 652 -0.42 -21.19 23.36
N ASP A 653 0.89 -21.01 23.24
CA ASP A 653 1.51 -19.76 22.78
C ASP A 653 1.13 -19.40 21.33
N ALA A 654 0.95 -20.41 20.46
CA ALA A 654 0.62 -20.23 19.05
C ALA A 654 -0.83 -19.77 18.86
N ILE A 655 -1.77 -20.21 19.71
CA ILE A 655 -3.17 -19.73 19.68
C ILE A 655 -3.21 -18.23 20.00
N TRP A 656 -2.40 -17.76 20.98
CA TRP A 656 -2.30 -16.34 21.28
C TRP A 656 -1.53 -15.54 20.20
N GLU A 657 -0.56 -16.14 19.50
CA GLU A 657 0.08 -15.54 18.31
C GLU A 657 -0.95 -15.37 17.18
N GLU A 658 -1.68 -16.43 16.81
CA GLU A 658 -2.74 -16.43 15.80
C GLU A 658 -3.84 -15.39 16.12
N LEU A 659 -4.31 -15.31 17.36
CA LEU A 659 -5.31 -14.31 17.80
C LEU A 659 -4.76 -12.88 17.80
N GLY A 660 -3.49 -12.67 18.16
CA GLY A 660 -2.84 -11.35 18.11
C GLY A 660 -2.69 -10.84 16.68
N LEU A 661 -2.30 -11.74 15.75
CA LEU A 661 -2.29 -11.47 14.32
C LEU A 661 -3.70 -11.16 13.80
N HIS A 662 -4.72 -11.94 14.20
CA HIS A 662 -6.11 -11.76 13.76
C HIS A 662 -6.73 -10.43 14.18
N CYS A 663 -6.63 -10.09 15.48
CA CYS A 663 -7.18 -8.83 15.98
C CYS A 663 -6.48 -7.61 15.35
N SER A 664 -5.17 -7.72 15.10
CA SER A 664 -4.40 -6.69 14.38
C SER A 664 -4.72 -6.63 12.88
N ALA A 665 -5.01 -7.79 12.26
CA ALA A 665 -5.71 -8.01 11.00
C ALA A 665 -6.94 -7.11 10.85
N ASN A 666 -7.89 -7.34 11.74
CA ASN A 666 -9.23 -6.78 11.67
C ASN A 666 -9.31 -5.33 12.14
N GLU A 667 -8.43 -4.90 13.05
CA GLU A 667 -8.24 -3.48 13.40
C GLU A 667 -7.87 -2.65 12.16
N ARG A 668 -6.85 -3.04 11.38
CA ARG A 668 -6.51 -2.33 10.13
C ARG A 668 -7.61 -2.41 9.07
N ARG A 669 -8.31 -3.55 8.94
CA ARG A 669 -9.48 -3.68 8.05
C ARG A 669 -10.56 -2.64 8.36
N ALA A 670 -10.87 -2.43 9.64
CA ALA A 670 -11.81 -1.41 10.11
C ALA A 670 -11.30 0.02 9.84
N ASP A 671 -10.02 0.26 10.14
CA ASP A 671 -9.31 1.53 9.95
C ASP A 671 -9.28 1.96 8.48
N GLU A 672 -8.97 1.04 7.56
CA GLU A 672 -8.95 1.26 6.11
C GLU A 672 -10.35 1.52 5.55
N ALA A 673 -11.35 0.72 5.93
CA ALA A 673 -12.73 0.93 5.49
C ALA A 673 -13.29 2.27 5.96
N SER A 674 -13.00 2.68 7.20
CA SER A 674 -13.46 3.95 7.77
C SER A 674 -12.83 5.15 7.04
N ARG A 675 -11.53 5.10 6.76
CA ARG A 675 -10.82 6.13 5.97
C ARG A 675 -11.30 6.20 4.52
N ASP A 676 -11.67 5.08 3.92
CA ASP A 676 -12.18 5.01 2.54
C ASP A 676 -13.54 5.72 2.40
N VAL A 677 -14.41 5.60 3.41
CA VAL A 677 -15.67 6.36 3.53
C VAL A 677 -15.41 7.84 3.82
N GLU A 678 -14.51 8.14 4.76
CA GLU A 678 -14.13 9.52 5.09
C GLU A 678 -13.58 10.26 3.86
N ALA A 679 -12.70 9.61 3.08
CA ALA A 679 -12.15 10.16 1.85
C ALA A 679 -13.24 10.42 0.80
N TRP A 680 -14.21 9.52 0.65
CA TRP A 680 -15.35 9.75 -0.26
C TRP A 680 -16.21 10.93 0.19
N LEU A 681 -16.56 11.02 1.48
CA LEU A 681 -17.35 12.13 2.03
C LEU A 681 -16.62 13.48 1.89
N LYS A 682 -15.29 13.50 2.08
CA LYS A 682 -14.45 14.68 1.83
C LYS A 682 -14.44 15.08 0.36
N CYS A 683 -14.37 14.12 -0.57
CA CYS A 683 -14.51 14.40 -2.00
C CYS A 683 -15.92 14.92 -2.35
N TYR A 684 -16.98 14.29 -1.85
CA TYR A 684 -18.37 14.71 -2.05
C TYR A 684 -18.60 16.16 -1.59
N PHE A 685 -18.09 16.52 -0.40
CA PHE A 685 -18.14 17.89 0.12
C PHE A 685 -17.39 18.88 -0.78
N MET A 686 -16.22 18.50 -1.31
CA MET A 686 -15.39 19.39 -2.13
C MET A 686 -15.86 19.51 -3.59
N ARG A 687 -16.71 18.61 -4.09
CA ARG A 687 -17.29 18.68 -5.45
C ARG A 687 -17.97 20.04 -5.67
N ASP A 688 -18.73 20.47 -4.69
CA ASP A 688 -19.49 21.73 -4.72
C ASP A 688 -18.60 22.96 -4.44
N LYS A 689 -17.27 22.76 -4.32
CA LYS A 689 -16.23 23.79 -4.06
C LYS A 689 -15.20 23.92 -5.17
N LEU A 690 -15.44 23.33 -6.34
CA LEU A 690 -14.60 23.49 -7.53
C LEU A 690 -14.39 24.98 -7.88
N GLY A 691 -13.14 25.38 -8.09
CA GLY A 691 -12.75 26.75 -8.40
C GLY A 691 -12.55 27.69 -7.19
N GLU A 692 -12.94 27.30 -5.97
CA GLU A 692 -12.68 28.10 -4.77
C GLU A 692 -11.19 28.02 -4.34
N GLU A 693 -10.69 29.09 -3.71
CA GLU A 693 -9.34 29.17 -3.15
C GLU A 693 -9.33 28.94 -1.63
N TYR A 694 -8.33 28.21 -1.15
CA TYR A 694 -8.15 27.86 0.26
C TYR A 694 -6.72 28.10 0.74
N GLY A 695 -6.58 28.47 2.01
CA GLY A 695 -5.33 28.34 2.75
C GLY A 695 -5.10 26.87 3.14
N GLY A 696 -3.85 26.42 3.04
CA GLY A 696 -3.47 25.09 3.47
C GLY A 696 -1.99 24.96 3.82
N MET A 697 -1.67 23.80 4.36
CA MET A 697 -0.33 23.40 4.78
C MET A 697 0.08 22.14 4.01
N ILE A 698 1.33 22.08 3.52
CA ILE A 698 1.84 20.88 2.86
C ILE A 698 1.90 19.73 3.86
N SER A 699 1.08 18.69 3.64
CA SER A 699 0.95 17.49 4.47
C SER A 699 1.83 16.34 3.99
N GLY A 700 2.23 16.35 2.72
CA GLY A 700 3.10 15.35 2.12
C GLY A 700 3.86 15.89 0.91
N VAL A 701 5.02 15.31 0.63
CA VAL A 701 5.87 15.66 -0.52
C VAL A 701 6.29 14.35 -1.18
N THR A 702 6.18 14.26 -2.51
CA THR A 702 6.51 13.06 -3.29
C THR A 702 7.24 13.45 -4.59
N PRO A 703 7.90 12.51 -5.30
CA PRO A 703 8.48 12.77 -6.61
C PRO A 703 7.51 13.29 -7.69
N PHE A 704 6.20 13.17 -7.48
CA PHE A 704 5.16 13.55 -8.44
C PHE A 704 4.29 14.74 -7.97
N GLY A 705 4.55 15.33 -6.80
CA GLY A 705 3.82 16.51 -6.33
C GLY A 705 3.85 16.71 -4.82
N ILE A 706 3.03 17.64 -4.35
CA ILE A 706 2.81 17.90 -2.92
C ILE A 706 1.35 17.64 -2.57
N PHE A 707 1.12 17.01 -1.42
CA PHE A 707 -0.20 16.97 -0.80
C PHE A 707 -0.33 18.18 0.13
N VAL A 708 -1.51 18.80 0.11
CA VAL A 708 -1.85 19.99 0.90
C VAL A 708 -3.10 19.68 1.70
N GLN A 709 -3.07 19.94 3.00
CA GLN A 709 -4.22 19.87 3.90
C GLN A 709 -4.79 21.27 4.12
N LEU A 710 -6.11 21.44 3.94
CA LEU A 710 -6.79 22.73 4.06
C LEU A 710 -7.07 23.09 5.53
N ASP A 711 -6.71 24.31 5.95
CA ASP A 711 -6.61 24.71 7.36
C ASP A 711 -7.91 24.53 8.17
N SER A 712 -9.06 24.84 7.56
CA SER A 712 -10.37 24.85 8.25
C SER A 712 -11.23 23.63 7.94
N LEU A 713 -10.81 22.77 7.02
CA LEU A 713 -11.58 21.62 6.55
C LEU A 713 -10.91 20.27 6.88
N PHE A 714 -9.59 20.26 7.14
CA PHE A 714 -8.79 19.06 7.34
C PHE A 714 -8.90 18.04 6.18
N ILE A 715 -9.18 18.56 4.98
CA ILE A 715 -9.25 17.82 3.72
C ILE A 715 -7.89 17.93 3.03
N GLU A 716 -7.38 16.80 2.53
CA GLU A 716 -6.12 16.69 1.81
C GLU A 716 -6.36 16.57 0.29
N GLY A 717 -5.52 17.21 -0.51
CA GLY A 717 -5.56 17.14 -1.97
C GLY A 717 -4.17 17.33 -2.61
N LEU A 718 -4.02 16.88 -3.85
CA LEU A 718 -2.73 16.79 -4.56
C LEU A 718 -2.51 18.00 -5.48
N VAL A 719 -1.47 18.79 -5.24
CA VAL A 719 -0.86 19.65 -6.27
C VAL A 719 0.19 18.81 -7.00
N HIS A 720 -0.16 18.31 -8.18
CA HIS A 720 0.76 17.54 -9.02
C HIS A 720 1.97 18.39 -9.45
N VAL A 721 3.13 17.78 -9.65
CA VAL A 721 4.41 18.47 -9.97
C VAL A 721 4.30 19.42 -11.16
N THR A 722 3.42 19.12 -12.12
CA THR A 722 3.15 19.96 -13.30
C THR A 722 2.47 21.30 -12.99
N GLU A 723 1.76 21.41 -11.87
CA GLU A 723 1.06 22.61 -11.41
C GLU A 723 1.93 23.45 -10.44
N LEU A 724 3.10 22.94 -10.03
CA LEU A 724 4.10 23.70 -9.26
C LEU A 724 4.75 24.80 -10.10
N GLY A 725 5.10 24.50 -11.35
CA GLY A 725 5.62 25.47 -12.31
C GLY A 725 6.52 24.92 -13.41
N ALA A 726 6.98 25.82 -14.27
CA ALA A 726 7.97 25.54 -15.32
C ALA A 726 9.41 25.48 -14.75
N ASP A 727 9.68 24.45 -13.95
CA ASP A 727 11.01 24.11 -13.44
C ASP A 727 11.13 22.57 -13.31
N TYR A 728 12.36 22.06 -13.26
CA TYR A 728 12.63 20.66 -12.94
C TYR A 728 12.72 20.53 -11.42
N PHE A 729 11.78 19.80 -10.81
CA PHE A 729 11.73 19.62 -9.36
C PHE A 729 12.42 18.31 -8.95
N GLN A 730 13.55 18.43 -8.26
CA GLN A 730 14.23 17.30 -7.63
C GLN A 730 13.62 17.03 -6.25
N TYR A 731 13.32 15.76 -5.96
CA TYR A 731 12.82 15.32 -4.65
C TYR A 731 14.01 14.95 -3.74
N ASP A 732 14.14 15.65 -2.62
CA ASP A 732 15.07 15.30 -1.55
C ASP A 732 14.31 14.56 -0.44
N GLU A 733 14.45 13.24 -0.46
CA GLU A 733 13.79 12.32 0.48
C GLU A 733 14.22 12.55 1.94
N ILE A 734 15.47 12.96 2.17
CA ILE A 734 15.98 13.22 3.52
C ILE A 734 15.34 14.49 4.08
N LYS A 735 15.20 15.55 3.28
CA LYS A 735 14.58 16.82 3.70
C LYS A 735 13.06 16.85 3.59
N ASN A 736 12.44 15.89 2.89
CA ASN A 736 11.04 15.95 2.47
C ASN A 736 10.74 17.27 1.73
N GLU A 737 11.57 17.63 0.74
CA GLU A 737 11.39 18.83 -0.09
C GLU A 737 11.39 18.50 -1.60
N LEU A 738 10.48 19.14 -2.35
CA LEU A 738 10.63 19.28 -3.81
C LEU A 738 11.34 20.61 -4.07
N ARG A 739 12.50 20.56 -4.73
CA ARG A 739 13.31 21.74 -5.03
C ARG A 739 13.44 21.94 -6.54
N GLY A 740 13.01 23.10 -7.02
CA GLY A 740 13.20 23.56 -8.39
C GLY A 740 14.68 23.84 -8.67
N GLU A 741 15.23 23.18 -9.68
CA GLU A 741 16.65 23.24 -10.04
C GLU A 741 17.06 24.63 -10.57
N ARG A 742 16.24 25.25 -11.42
CA ARG A 742 16.53 26.54 -12.06
C ARG A 742 16.06 27.74 -11.26
N THR A 743 14.95 27.61 -10.54
CA THR A 743 14.33 28.71 -9.76
C THR A 743 14.78 28.74 -8.31
N GLY A 744 15.28 27.61 -7.76
CA GLY A 744 15.58 27.47 -6.34
C GLY A 744 14.35 27.48 -5.41
N ILE A 745 13.13 27.51 -5.97
CA ILE A 745 11.88 27.38 -5.21
C ILE A 745 11.88 26.03 -4.52
N ARG A 746 11.42 25.99 -3.27
CA ARG A 746 11.26 24.78 -2.48
C ARG A 746 9.83 24.67 -1.98
N PHE A 747 9.32 23.45 -1.97
CA PHE A 747 8.08 23.08 -1.33
C PHE A 747 8.40 21.99 -0.29
N ARG A 748 8.32 22.35 0.99
CA ARG A 748 8.63 21.49 2.14
C ARG A 748 7.39 21.06 2.90
N LEU A 749 7.52 19.94 3.62
CA LEU A 749 6.56 19.52 4.61
C LEU A 749 6.25 20.66 5.62
N SER A 750 4.96 20.84 5.93
CA SER A 750 4.37 21.93 6.71
C SER A 750 4.57 23.38 6.21
N GLU A 751 5.10 23.59 5.00
CA GLU A 751 5.13 24.92 4.39
C GLU A 751 3.69 25.37 4.04
N ARG A 752 3.35 26.64 4.28
CA ARG A 752 2.00 27.17 4.05
C ARG A 752 1.85 27.66 2.60
N VAL A 753 0.75 27.29 1.96
CA VAL A 753 0.45 27.58 0.56
C VAL A 753 -1.01 28.01 0.39
N ARG A 754 -1.32 28.70 -0.72
CA ARG A 754 -2.70 28.86 -1.18
C ARG A 754 -2.95 27.97 -2.39
N VAL A 755 -4.09 27.29 -2.38
CA VAL A 755 -4.48 26.32 -3.40
C VAL A 755 -5.91 26.55 -3.88
N GLN A 756 -6.15 26.34 -5.17
CA GLN A 756 -7.47 26.34 -5.78
C GLN A 756 -7.91 24.90 -6.04
N VAL A 757 -9.17 24.59 -5.76
CA VAL A 757 -9.79 23.28 -6.07
C VAL A 757 -9.91 23.14 -7.60
N SER A 758 -9.12 22.27 -8.22
CA SER A 758 -9.02 22.19 -9.69
C SER A 758 -9.79 21.00 -10.30
N ARG A 759 -9.85 19.88 -9.60
CA ARG A 759 -10.67 18.70 -9.92
C ARG A 759 -11.05 17.96 -8.63
N VAL A 760 -12.22 17.34 -8.64
CA VAL A 760 -12.67 16.39 -7.63
C VAL A 760 -13.11 15.13 -8.36
N ASP A 761 -12.66 13.98 -7.87
CA ASP A 761 -12.85 12.68 -8.50
C ASP A 761 -13.38 11.69 -7.47
N LEU A 762 -14.68 11.39 -7.54
CA LEU A 762 -15.37 10.53 -6.56
C LEU A 762 -14.98 9.06 -6.71
N ASP A 763 -14.85 8.58 -7.96
CA ASP A 763 -14.50 7.20 -8.30
C ASP A 763 -13.05 6.87 -7.89
N ALA A 764 -12.12 7.82 -8.03
CA ALA A 764 -10.73 7.69 -7.57
C ALA A 764 -10.53 8.11 -6.10
N ARG A 765 -11.53 8.74 -5.46
CA ARG A 765 -11.48 9.39 -4.14
C ARG A 765 -10.29 10.36 -4.01
N LYS A 766 -10.20 11.29 -4.96
CA LYS A 766 -9.13 12.30 -5.04
C LYS A 766 -9.68 13.70 -5.18
N ILE A 767 -8.90 14.65 -4.69
CA ILE A 767 -9.06 16.08 -4.93
C ILE A 767 -7.71 16.57 -5.47
N ASP A 768 -7.73 17.17 -6.66
CA ASP A 768 -6.56 17.80 -7.24
C ASP A 768 -6.62 19.32 -6.99
N PHE A 769 -5.45 19.90 -6.77
CA PHE A 769 -5.25 21.29 -6.43
C PHE A 769 -4.30 21.98 -7.41
N ARG A 770 -4.50 23.29 -7.60
CA ARG A 770 -3.54 24.19 -8.26
C ARG A 770 -2.95 25.16 -7.26
N LEU A 771 -1.67 25.46 -7.36
CA LEU A 771 -1.05 26.52 -6.55
C LEU A 771 -1.54 27.89 -7.01
N VAL A 772 -2.18 28.63 -6.11
CA VAL A 772 -2.52 30.04 -6.32
C VAL A 772 -1.22 30.84 -6.21
N ARG A 773 -0.76 31.36 -7.33
CA ARG A 773 0.39 32.25 -7.38
C ARG A 773 -0.08 33.66 -7.10
N GLU A 774 0.25 34.18 -5.93
CA GLU A 774 0.14 35.61 -5.66
C GLU A 774 0.92 36.38 -6.75
N ALA A 775 0.23 37.31 -7.42
CA ALA A 775 0.84 38.13 -8.47
C ALA A 775 2.03 38.87 -7.85
N SER A 776 3.24 38.59 -8.35
CA SER A 776 4.46 38.89 -7.63
C SER A 776 4.58 40.37 -7.27
N ALA A 777 4.67 40.64 -5.97
CA ALA A 777 5.05 41.96 -5.48
C ALA A 777 6.35 42.36 -6.17
N LYS A 778 6.30 43.45 -6.96
CA LYS A 778 7.44 43.91 -7.75
C LYS A 778 8.65 44.06 -6.81
N PRO A 779 9.85 43.58 -7.19
CA PRO A 779 11.04 43.74 -6.36
C PRO A 779 11.37 45.23 -6.24
N THR A 780 10.89 45.87 -5.19
CA THR A 780 11.12 47.28 -4.92
C THR A 780 12.62 47.50 -4.70
N ALA A 781 13.20 48.37 -5.53
CA ALA A 781 14.63 48.66 -5.51
C ALA A 781 15.08 49.14 -4.11
N ARG A 782 16.37 48.94 -3.81
CA ARG A 782 17.03 49.33 -2.55
C ARG A 782 16.59 50.72 -2.06
N ALA A 783 15.69 50.76 -1.09
CA ALA A 783 15.44 51.95 -0.28
C ALA A 783 16.61 52.08 0.71
N THR A 784 17.55 52.98 0.42
CA THR A 784 18.61 53.34 1.37
C THR A 784 18.00 54.04 2.58
N THR A 785 18.42 53.64 3.78
CA THR A 785 17.96 54.23 5.04
C THR A 785 18.40 55.69 5.14
N ARG A 786 17.47 56.60 4.84
CA ARG A 786 17.70 58.06 4.88
C ARG A 786 16.66 58.72 5.79
N SER A 787 16.89 58.60 7.10
CA SER A 787 16.16 59.35 8.13
C SER A 787 16.54 60.83 8.11
N VAL A 788 15.56 61.70 8.45
CA VAL A 788 15.63 63.13 8.87
C VAL A 788 14.38 63.87 8.33
N PRO A 789 13.67 64.70 9.12
CA PRO A 789 13.53 64.72 10.58
C PRO A 789 12.05 64.70 11.05
N VAL A 790 11.82 64.63 12.36
CA VAL A 790 10.59 65.14 12.98
C VAL A 790 10.94 66.44 13.70
N THR A 791 10.30 67.54 13.34
CA THR A 791 10.34 68.81 14.07
C THR A 791 9.26 68.83 15.15
N GLY A 792 9.55 69.42 16.31
CA GLY A 792 8.65 69.44 17.47
C GLY A 792 8.46 70.83 18.07
N ALA A 793 7.44 70.94 18.92
CA ALA A 793 7.03 72.10 19.73
C ALA A 793 5.90 71.58 20.65
N VAL A 794 5.85 71.73 21.98
CA VAL A 794 6.72 72.31 23.05
C VAL A 794 6.42 71.46 24.34
N ALA A 795 7.02 71.53 25.55
CA ALA A 795 7.98 72.43 26.22
C ALA A 795 8.67 71.75 27.45
N ASP A 796 9.36 72.57 28.25
CA ASP A 796 9.53 72.55 29.72
C ASP A 796 10.24 71.38 30.46
N GLU A 797 11.58 71.53 30.51
CA GLU A 797 12.46 71.60 31.72
C GLU A 797 12.37 70.60 32.91
N VAL A 798 13.53 70.00 33.28
CA VAL A 798 14.40 70.38 34.43
C VAL A 798 15.43 69.25 34.76
N ASN A 799 16.75 69.58 34.73
CA ASN A 799 17.94 68.93 35.37
C ASN A 799 18.22 67.41 35.27
N ASP A 800 19.42 66.89 35.58
CA ASP A 800 20.84 67.31 35.37
C ASP A 800 21.76 66.13 35.82
N ARG A 801 22.95 65.95 35.21
CA ARG A 801 24.06 65.01 35.53
C ARG A 801 23.73 63.51 35.38
N GLY A 802 24.56 62.65 34.74
CA GLY A 802 25.95 62.75 34.23
C GLY A 802 26.81 61.61 34.82
N PRO A 803 28.03 61.28 34.30
CA PRO A 803 28.73 61.72 33.08
C PRO A 803 28.76 60.58 32.01
N HIS A 804 29.07 60.73 30.71
CA HIS A 804 30.12 61.46 29.95
C HIS A 804 31.57 60.98 30.09
N VAL A 805 32.18 60.58 28.95
CA VAL A 805 33.36 61.19 28.30
C VAL A 805 33.32 60.81 26.79
N ARG A 806 33.98 61.59 25.93
CA ARG A 806 34.01 61.47 24.44
C ARG A 806 35.30 60.79 23.91
N PRO A 807 35.30 60.27 22.66
CA PRO A 807 36.52 59.85 21.96
C PRO A 807 37.28 61.02 21.32
N LEU A 808 38.54 60.76 20.93
CA LEU A 808 39.39 61.64 20.11
C LEU A 808 40.29 60.77 19.20
N ALA A 809 41.03 61.38 18.26
CA ALA A 809 41.53 60.69 17.05
C ALA A 809 42.99 61.06 16.67
N ALA A 810 43.42 60.45 15.55
CA ALA A 810 44.54 60.82 14.66
C ALA A 810 45.94 60.18 14.90
N SER A 811 46.57 59.81 13.77
CA SER A 811 48.00 59.85 13.36
C SER A 811 49.11 59.75 14.44
N ASP A 812 50.25 59.07 14.22
CA ASP A 812 51.00 58.96 12.95
C ASP A 812 52.11 57.88 13.00
N GLY A 813 52.86 57.68 11.90
CA GLY A 813 54.25 57.17 11.94
C GLY A 813 54.55 55.76 11.37
N GLY A 814 55.11 55.72 10.15
CA GLY A 814 55.94 54.60 9.65
C GLY A 814 57.45 54.78 10.02
N PRO A 815 58.44 54.10 9.37
CA PRO A 815 58.38 53.68 7.95
C PRO A 815 59.18 52.41 7.50
N ARG A 816 58.97 52.02 6.22
CA ARG A 816 59.85 51.23 5.29
C ARG A 816 60.08 49.72 5.57
N GLY A 817 59.98 48.82 4.58
CA GLY A 817 59.41 48.93 3.22
C GLY A 817 60.02 48.00 2.14
N LYS A 818 59.39 47.96 0.93
CA LYS A 818 59.73 47.17 -0.30
C LYS A 818 59.50 45.64 -0.13
N LYS A 819 59.21 44.79 -1.14
CA LYS A 819 58.71 44.80 -2.55
C LYS A 819 58.34 43.30 -2.87
N ALA A 820 57.53 42.87 -3.85
CA ALA A 820 56.62 43.46 -4.85
C ALA A 820 55.65 42.35 -5.39
N ALA A 821 54.84 42.64 -6.41
CA ALA A 821 53.97 41.71 -7.17
C ALA A 821 54.70 41.08 -8.39
N PRO A 822 54.12 40.19 -9.26
CA PRO A 822 52.71 39.73 -9.35
C PRO A 822 52.53 38.19 -9.54
N ALA A 823 51.33 37.77 -9.99
CA ALA A 823 50.93 36.38 -10.24
C ALA A 823 51.39 35.83 -11.62
N PRO A 824 51.33 34.50 -11.82
CA PRO A 824 51.11 33.91 -13.15
C PRO A 824 50.10 32.76 -13.18
N SER A 825 49.85 32.26 -14.40
CA SER A 825 48.91 31.17 -14.74
C SER A 825 49.60 29.94 -15.34
N ALA A 826 48.93 28.79 -15.24
CA ALA A 826 48.93 27.65 -16.16
C ALA A 826 50.24 26.84 -16.45
N HIS A 827 50.06 25.52 -16.30
CA HIS A 827 50.59 24.43 -17.15
C HIS A 827 52.05 23.93 -17.11
N ILE A 828 52.14 22.60 -16.88
CA ILE A 828 52.83 21.58 -17.71
C ILE A 828 54.24 21.05 -17.30
N LYS A 829 54.27 19.71 -17.12
CA LYS A 829 55.33 18.69 -17.34
C LYS A 829 56.31 18.20 -16.24
N GLU A 830 56.17 16.89 -15.99
CA GLU A 830 57.18 15.81 -16.05
C GLU A 830 58.48 15.87 -15.23
N ALA A 831 58.65 14.88 -14.33
CA ALA A 831 59.89 14.12 -14.20
C ALA A 831 59.67 12.66 -13.73
N HIS A 832 60.47 11.76 -14.29
CA HIS A 832 60.63 10.34 -13.93
C HIS A 832 61.28 10.13 -12.54
N ALA A 833 61.49 8.94 -11.96
CA ALA A 833 60.83 7.61 -11.94
C ALA A 833 61.83 6.61 -11.30
N THR A 834 61.39 5.54 -10.61
CA THR A 834 62.06 4.21 -10.50
C THR A 834 61.27 3.23 -9.60
N ARG A 835 61.58 1.92 -9.56
CA ARG A 835 61.22 0.87 -10.54
C ARG A 835 61.74 -0.52 -10.10
N ALA A 836 60.88 -1.39 -9.56
CA ALA A 836 61.05 -2.87 -9.53
C ALA A 836 59.84 -3.57 -8.87
N ALA A 837 59.48 -4.83 -9.13
CA ALA A 837 59.63 -5.70 -10.32
C ALA A 837 58.86 -7.03 -10.12
N ALA A 838 58.18 -7.57 -11.14
CA ALA A 838 58.25 -9.00 -11.54
C ALA A 838 57.24 -9.44 -12.64
N LYS A 839 57.77 -10.07 -13.71
CA LYS A 839 57.18 -11.14 -14.56
C LYS A 839 55.84 -10.94 -15.33
N GLN A 840 56.02 -10.28 -16.48
CA GLN A 840 55.43 -10.57 -17.81
C GLN A 840 55.60 -12.06 -18.25
N ARG A 841 55.05 -12.65 -19.35
CA ARG A 841 54.19 -12.31 -20.53
C ARG A 841 53.74 -13.64 -21.23
N PRO A 842 53.07 -13.73 -22.43
CA PRO A 842 52.84 -12.77 -23.51
C PRO A 842 51.36 -12.47 -23.86
N SER A 843 51.18 -11.66 -24.90
CA SER A 843 49.94 -10.93 -25.27
C SER A 843 49.54 -11.16 -26.73
N ALA A 844 48.25 -11.03 -27.06
CA ALA A 844 47.77 -10.85 -28.43
C ALA A 844 46.48 -10.00 -28.49
N GLY A 845 46.37 -9.17 -29.53
CA GLY A 845 45.10 -8.65 -30.07
C GLY A 845 44.38 -7.53 -29.30
N ALA A 846 44.25 -6.36 -29.92
CA ALA A 846 43.15 -5.42 -29.66
C ALA A 846 42.03 -5.65 -30.69
N GLY A 847 40.78 -5.32 -30.33
CA GLY A 847 39.59 -5.44 -31.19
C GLY A 847 38.51 -4.45 -30.77
N ALA A 848 37.60 -4.12 -31.69
CA ALA A 848 36.68 -2.97 -31.54
C ALA A 848 35.42 -3.25 -30.71
N ASN A 849 34.83 -2.17 -30.18
CA ASN A 849 33.50 -2.18 -29.55
C ASN A 849 32.39 -2.22 -30.62
N GLY A 850 32.13 -3.41 -31.18
CA GLY A 850 30.94 -3.66 -31.99
C GLY A 850 29.69 -3.89 -31.12
N ARG A 851 28.57 -3.27 -31.46
CA ARG A 851 27.27 -3.42 -30.79
C ARG A 851 26.59 -4.73 -31.19
N VAL A 852 25.85 -5.34 -30.26
CA VAL A 852 25.16 -6.62 -30.50
C VAL A 852 23.67 -6.43 -30.78
N LEU A 853 23.22 -6.90 -31.94
CA LEU A 853 21.83 -7.02 -32.34
C LEU A 853 21.39 -8.51 -32.24
N TYR A 854 20.12 -8.79 -31.98
CA TYR A 854 19.64 -10.18 -31.91
C TYR A 854 18.18 -10.36 -32.34
N GLY A 855 17.85 -11.57 -32.80
CA GLY A 855 16.56 -11.91 -33.39
C GLY A 855 16.39 -11.43 -34.83
N PHE A 856 15.61 -12.18 -35.61
CA PHE A 856 15.48 -11.98 -37.05
C PHE A 856 15.15 -10.52 -37.44
N HIS A 857 14.17 -9.88 -36.80
CA HIS A 857 13.69 -8.57 -37.24
C HIS A 857 14.76 -7.47 -37.11
N ALA A 858 15.51 -7.42 -36.01
CA ALA A 858 16.55 -6.41 -35.81
C ALA A 858 17.73 -6.61 -36.78
N VAL A 859 18.18 -7.86 -36.95
CA VAL A 859 19.30 -8.17 -37.86
C VAL A 859 18.89 -8.01 -39.32
N THR A 860 17.67 -8.41 -39.72
CA THR A 860 17.15 -8.18 -41.08
C THR A 860 16.88 -6.71 -41.37
N ALA A 861 16.42 -5.92 -40.40
CA ALA A 861 16.28 -4.47 -40.56
C ALA A 861 17.64 -3.82 -40.85
N ARG A 862 18.67 -4.14 -40.05
CA ARG A 862 20.02 -3.62 -40.30
C ARG A 862 20.60 -4.12 -41.62
N LEU A 863 20.42 -5.39 -41.97
CA LEU A 863 20.87 -5.98 -43.24
C LEU A 863 20.26 -5.28 -44.47
N ARG A 864 19.02 -4.77 -44.37
CA ARG A 864 18.35 -4.01 -45.44
C ARG A 864 18.79 -2.56 -45.51
N HIS A 865 19.05 -1.93 -44.36
CA HIS A 865 19.42 -0.53 -44.28
C HIS A 865 20.91 -0.31 -44.61
N ASP A 866 21.79 -1.08 -43.99
CA ASP A 866 23.22 -1.11 -44.28
C ASP A 866 23.84 -2.45 -43.83
N ALA A 867 23.97 -3.38 -44.77
CA ALA A 867 24.66 -4.65 -44.55
C ALA A 867 26.16 -4.50 -44.25
N SER A 868 26.80 -3.41 -44.70
CA SER A 868 28.24 -3.19 -44.47
C SER A 868 28.56 -2.84 -43.02
N SER A 869 27.57 -2.33 -42.26
CA SER A 869 27.68 -2.16 -40.81
C SER A 869 27.74 -3.48 -40.02
N ILE A 870 27.51 -4.65 -40.63
CA ILE A 870 27.45 -5.93 -39.91
C ILE A 870 28.78 -6.70 -40.07
N GLU A 871 29.53 -6.83 -38.97
CA GLU A 871 30.84 -7.50 -38.92
C GLU A 871 30.73 -9.03 -39.00
N GLU A 872 29.79 -9.61 -38.24
CA GLU A 872 29.52 -11.05 -38.19
C GLU A 872 28.08 -11.34 -37.74
N ILE A 873 27.46 -12.37 -38.32
CA ILE A 873 26.18 -12.94 -37.87
C ILE A 873 26.43 -14.35 -37.36
N LEU A 874 26.18 -14.55 -36.07
CA LEU A 874 26.19 -15.86 -35.43
C LEU A 874 24.77 -16.45 -35.46
N TYR A 875 24.65 -17.71 -35.87
CA TYR A 875 23.37 -18.40 -35.98
C TYR A 875 23.41 -19.82 -35.41
N ASP A 876 22.24 -20.30 -34.97
CA ASP A 876 22.04 -21.66 -34.47
C ASP A 876 21.92 -22.65 -35.65
N PRO A 877 22.87 -23.60 -35.82
CA PRO A 877 22.85 -24.57 -36.91
C PRO A 877 21.85 -25.73 -36.71
N THR A 878 21.24 -25.83 -35.53
CA THR A 878 20.18 -26.81 -35.24
C THR A 878 18.81 -26.33 -35.76
N ARG A 879 18.58 -25.01 -35.81
CA ARG A 879 17.37 -24.40 -36.35
C ARG A 879 17.35 -24.44 -37.88
N ARG A 880 16.65 -25.43 -38.43
CA ARG A 880 16.50 -25.65 -39.89
C ARG A 880 15.11 -25.31 -40.43
N ASP A 881 14.45 -24.29 -39.88
CA ASP A 881 13.17 -23.82 -40.42
C ASP A 881 13.37 -22.95 -41.67
N ARG A 882 12.31 -22.84 -42.49
CA ARG A 882 12.33 -22.02 -43.71
C ARG A 882 12.74 -20.57 -43.42
N ARG A 883 12.33 -20.02 -42.28
CA ARG A 883 12.67 -18.65 -41.86
C ARG A 883 14.18 -18.45 -41.66
N MET A 884 14.88 -19.43 -41.06
CA MET A 884 16.33 -19.42 -40.99
C MET A 884 16.97 -19.55 -42.37
N HIS A 885 16.44 -20.42 -43.24
CA HIS A 885 16.96 -20.60 -44.60
C HIS A 885 16.86 -19.31 -45.44
N ASP A 886 15.67 -18.71 -45.50
CA ASP A 886 15.41 -17.44 -46.21
C ASP A 886 16.32 -16.30 -45.68
N PHE A 887 16.57 -16.26 -44.36
CA PHE A 887 17.44 -15.28 -43.71
C PHE A 887 18.93 -15.48 -44.01
N LEU A 888 19.44 -16.71 -43.90
CA LEU A 888 20.85 -17.02 -44.18
C LEU A 888 21.16 -16.80 -45.66
N GLN A 889 20.22 -17.13 -46.57
CA GLN A 889 20.35 -16.82 -47.99
C GLN A 889 20.47 -15.31 -48.21
N ALA A 890 19.59 -14.49 -47.62
CA ALA A 890 19.66 -13.03 -47.74
C ALA A 890 20.99 -12.47 -47.20
N ALA A 891 21.42 -12.90 -46.02
CA ALA A 891 22.68 -12.45 -45.41
C ALA A 891 23.92 -12.87 -46.23
N GLN A 892 23.90 -14.07 -46.81
CA GLN A 892 24.96 -14.54 -47.72
C GLN A 892 24.98 -13.76 -49.04
N SER A 893 23.81 -13.42 -49.61
CA SER A 893 23.70 -12.53 -50.78
C SER A 893 24.19 -11.11 -50.50
N SER A 894 24.08 -10.63 -49.26
CA SER A 894 24.66 -9.36 -48.80
C SER A 894 26.16 -9.44 -48.45
N GLY A 895 26.81 -10.59 -48.62
CA GLY A 895 28.24 -10.77 -48.35
C GLY A 895 28.65 -10.81 -46.87
N VAL A 896 27.69 -10.85 -45.93
CA VAL A 896 27.97 -10.77 -44.49
C VAL A 896 28.51 -12.10 -43.95
N ARG A 897 29.48 -12.04 -43.04
CA ARG A 897 30.14 -13.23 -42.47
C ARG A 897 29.20 -14.03 -41.57
N LEU A 898 28.80 -15.21 -42.02
CA LEU A 898 27.97 -16.16 -41.25
C LEU A 898 28.83 -17.10 -40.40
N ILE A 899 28.45 -17.32 -39.15
CA ILE A 899 29.15 -18.19 -38.18
C ILE A 899 28.15 -19.09 -37.47
N ALA A 900 28.29 -20.41 -37.58
CA ALA A 900 27.51 -21.35 -36.78
C ALA A 900 27.96 -21.30 -35.30
N ALA A 901 27.01 -21.22 -34.37
CA ALA A 901 27.27 -21.14 -32.94
C ALA A 901 26.21 -21.91 -32.12
N GLU A 902 26.63 -22.51 -31.01
CA GLU A 902 25.74 -23.15 -30.05
C GLU A 902 24.88 -22.13 -29.28
N ASP A 903 23.69 -22.53 -28.82
CA ASP A 903 22.73 -21.64 -28.12
C ASP A 903 23.36 -20.91 -26.93
N ALA A 904 24.20 -21.59 -26.14
CA ALA A 904 24.91 -20.97 -25.01
C ALA A 904 25.82 -19.81 -25.43
N ARG A 905 26.43 -19.85 -26.62
CA ARG A 905 27.27 -18.76 -27.16
C ARG A 905 26.41 -17.62 -27.72
N LEU A 906 25.28 -17.93 -28.33
CA LEU A 906 24.31 -16.92 -28.79
C LEU A 906 23.69 -16.19 -27.59
N HIS A 907 23.29 -16.93 -26.56
CA HIS A 907 22.79 -16.39 -25.29
C HIS A 907 23.84 -15.49 -24.62
N GLY A 908 25.09 -15.96 -24.50
CA GLY A 908 26.18 -15.21 -23.87
C GLY A 908 26.53 -13.90 -24.60
N LEU A 909 26.28 -13.81 -25.91
CA LEU A 909 26.46 -12.58 -26.69
C LEU A 909 25.23 -11.66 -26.64
N ALA A 910 24.01 -12.21 -26.66
CA ALA A 910 22.77 -11.44 -26.63
C ALA A 910 22.32 -11.00 -25.23
N GLY A 911 22.85 -11.62 -24.17
CA GLY A 911 22.39 -11.44 -22.78
C GLY A 911 20.97 -11.97 -22.51
N THR A 912 20.39 -12.76 -23.43
CA THR A 912 19.01 -13.25 -23.31
C THR A 912 18.75 -14.44 -24.25
N HIS A 913 17.96 -15.44 -23.82
CA HIS A 913 17.50 -16.53 -24.70
C HIS A 913 16.54 -16.08 -25.82
N ARG A 914 16.20 -14.78 -25.90
CA ARG A 914 15.26 -14.23 -26.88
C ARG A 914 15.89 -13.90 -28.25
N HIS A 915 17.13 -14.33 -28.51
CA HIS A 915 17.80 -14.15 -29.81
C HIS A 915 17.22 -14.97 -30.97
N GLN A 916 16.27 -15.88 -30.74
CA GLN A 916 15.60 -16.66 -31.81
C GLN A 916 16.55 -17.50 -32.68
N GLY A 917 17.75 -17.82 -32.17
CA GLY A 917 18.82 -18.47 -32.93
C GLY A 917 19.64 -17.56 -33.85
N VAL A 918 19.52 -16.22 -33.77
CA VAL A 918 20.28 -15.25 -34.58
C VAL A 918 20.81 -14.10 -33.73
N VAL A 919 22.12 -13.84 -33.80
CA VAL A 919 22.81 -12.72 -33.16
C VAL A 919 23.76 -12.09 -34.18
N ALA A 920 23.87 -10.76 -34.22
CA ALA A 920 24.79 -10.06 -35.10
C ALA A 920 25.64 -9.06 -34.32
N ARG A 921 26.92 -8.95 -34.68
CA ARG A 921 27.81 -7.87 -34.26
C ARG A 921 27.83 -6.83 -35.37
N ALA A 922 27.55 -5.58 -35.03
CA ALA A 922 27.48 -4.48 -35.99
C ALA A 922 28.12 -3.22 -35.41
N THR A 923 28.64 -2.36 -36.28
CA THR A 923 29.02 -0.99 -35.91
C THR A 923 27.76 -0.17 -35.60
N ASP A 924 27.89 0.87 -34.78
CA ASP A 924 26.80 1.82 -34.60
C ASP A 924 26.66 2.72 -35.84
N LEU A 925 25.42 2.87 -36.32
CA LEU A 925 25.10 3.83 -37.37
C LEU A 925 25.08 5.24 -36.74
N PRO A 926 25.68 6.26 -37.38
CA PRO A 926 25.60 7.63 -36.92
C PRO A 926 24.21 8.22 -37.23
N LEU A 927 23.22 7.87 -36.40
CA LEU A 927 21.92 8.54 -36.38
C LEU A 927 22.09 9.94 -35.77
N ALA A 928 21.50 10.96 -36.39
CA ALA A 928 21.53 12.34 -35.88
C ALA A 928 20.94 12.42 -34.47
N GLN A 929 21.69 12.98 -33.52
CA GLN A 929 21.32 13.02 -32.10
C GLN A 929 20.61 14.32 -31.69
N ASN A 930 20.64 15.33 -32.56
CA ASN A 930 19.97 16.61 -32.36
C ASN A 930 19.44 17.19 -33.68
N LEU A 931 18.65 18.26 -33.57
CA LEU A 931 17.97 18.87 -34.72
C LEU A 931 18.94 19.46 -35.75
N VAL A 932 20.10 19.97 -35.33
CA VAL A 932 21.08 20.60 -36.25
C VAL A 932 21.73 19.52 -37.12
N GLU A 933 22.26 18.46 -36.49
CA GLU A 933 22.79 17.28 -37.19
C GLU A 933 21.77 16.64 -38.15
N LEU A 934 20.48 16.65 -37.78
CA LEU A 934 19.42 16.14 -38.65
C LEU A 934 19.25 17.00 -39.91
N LEU A 935 19.09 18.31 -39.73
CA LEU A 935 18.81 19.25 -40.82
C LEU A 935 19.99 19.36 -41.80
N ASP A 936 21.22 19.41 -41.28
CA ASP A 936 22.44 19.46 -42.10
C ASP A 936 22.68 18.19 -42.93
N ALA A 937 22.06 17.05 -42.55
CA ALA A 937 22.25 15.75 -43.17
C ALA A 937 21.09 15.28 -44.08
N LEU A 938 20.05 16.09 -44.31
CA LEU A 938 18.90 15.68 -45.11
C LEU A 938 19.22 15.51 -46.60
N PRO A 939 19.00 14.33 -47.22
CA PRO A 939 19.24 14.09 -48.65
C PRO A 939 18.10 14.59 -49.56
N GLY A 940 17.17 15.41 -49.05
CA GLY A 940 15.97 15.85 -49.75
C GLY A 940 15.01 16.66 -48.87
N PRO A 941 13.81 17.00 -49.37
CA PRO A 941 12.85 17.80 -48.61
C PRO A 941 12.40 17.06 -47.36
N ALA A 942 12.55 17.72 -46.20
CA ALA A 942 12.26 17.14 -44.88
C ALA A 942 10.88 16.46 -44.82
N LEU A 943 10.82 15.28 -44.20
CA LEU A 943 9.58 14.62 -43.82
C LEU A 943 9.76 14.14 -42.38
N LEU A 944 9.15 14.84 -41.43
CA LEU A 944 9.35 14.62 -40.00
C LEU A 944 8.01 14.29 -39.32
N LEU A 945 8.04 13.36 -38.37
CA LEU A 945 6.90 13.06 -37.51
C LEU A 945 7.15 13.67 -36.13
N VAL A 946 6.23 14.49 -35.63
CA VAL A 946 6.34 15.15 -34.32
C VAL A 946 5.22 14.66 -33.41
N LEU A 947 5.57 14.15 -32.23
CA LEU A 947 4.63 13.55 -31.28
C LEU A 947 4.49 14.44 -30.04
N ASP A 948 3.35 15.10 -29.85
CA ASP A 948 3.06 15.87 -28.63
C ASP A 948 2.19 15.05 -27.66
N GLY A 949 2.79 14.59 -26.57
CA GLY A 949 2.04 13.93 -25.48
C GLY A 949 1.84 12.42 -25.60
N VAL A 950 2.44 11.74 -26.58
CA VAL A 950 2.33 10.28 -26.74
C VAL A 950 3.06 9.55 -25.61
N THR A 951 2.29 8.98 -24.66
CA THR A 951 2.78 8.34 -23.43
C THR A 951 2.76 6.81 -23.44
N ASP A 952 2.10 6.17 -24.41
CA ASP A 952 2.11 4.71 -24.57
C ASP A 952 3.30 4.23 -25.42
N PRO A 953 4.16 3.33 -24.90
CA PRO A 953 5.26 2.75 -25.67
C PRO A 953 4.82 1.88 -26.86
N HIS A 954 3.60 1.33 -26.87
CA HIS A 954 3.11 0.61 -28.05
C HIS A 954 2.83 1.58 -29.19
N ASN A 955 2.14 2.69 -28.92
CA ASN A 955 1.95 3.80 -29.85
C ASN A 955 3.27 4.39 -30.35
N LEU A 956 4.24 4.72 -29.48
CA LEU A 956 5.56 5.20 -29.95
C LEU A 956 6.25 4.16 -30.86
N GLY A 957 6.29 2.89 -30.45
CA GLY A 957 6.92 1.84 -31.25
C GLY A 957 6.24 1.64 -32.61
N ALA A 958 4.91 1.79 -32.67
CA ALA A 958 4.16 1.75 -33.91
C ALA A 958 4.42 3.00 -34.77
N CYS A 959 4.44 4.21 -34.19
CA CYS A 959 4.81 5.45 -34.90
C CYS A 959 6.22 5.37 -35.51
N LEU A 960 7.22 4.86 -34.78
CA LEU A 960 8.58 4.65 -35.29
C LEU A 960 8.60 3.67 -36.47
N ARG A 961 7.86 2.56 -36.37
CA ARG A 961 7.75 1.57 -37.45
C ARG A 961 7.01 2.10 -38.68
N VAL A 962 6.03 2.98 -38.48
CA VAL A 962 5.34 3.68 -39.56
C VAL A 962 6.29 4.70 -40.23
N ALA A 963 7.04 5.47 -39.44
CA ALA A 963 8.03 6.44 -39.91
C ALA A 963 9.11 5.78 -40.79
N ASP A 964 9.65 4.63 -40.36
CA ASP A 964 10.64 3.82 -41.09
C ASP A 964 10.12 3.39 -42.48
N VAL A 965 8.94 2.78 -42.53
CA VAL A 965 8.36 2.28 -43.79
C VAL A 965 7.86 3.43 -44.69
N ALA A 966 7.52 4.59 -44.14
CA ALA A 966 7.17 5.79 -44.89
C ALA A 966 8.39 6.64 -45.32
N GLY A 967 9.61 6.32 -44.89
CA GLY A 967 10.80 7.12 -45.20
C GLY A 967 10.81 8.50 -44.54
N ALA A 968 10.23 8.63 -43.34
CA ALA A 968 10.37 9.84 -42.54
C ALA A 968 11.77 9.93 -41.91
N HIS A 969 12.38 11.11 -41.96
CA HIS A 969 13.80 11.32 -41.67
C HIS A 969 14.11 11.35 -40.16
N ALA A 970 13.10 11.63 -39.32
CA ALA A 970 13.17 11.48 -37.87
C ALA A 970 11.77 11.45 -37.24
N VAL A 971 11.70 10.93 -36.01
CA VAL A 971 10.59 11.15 -35.07
C VAL A 971 11.08 12.08 -33.96
N ILE A 972 10.36 13.18 -33.74
CA ILE A 972 10.66 14.20 -32.73
C ILE A 972 9.60 14.15 -31.63
N ALA A 973 10.01 14.16 -30.35
CA ALA A 973 9.10 14.14 -29.21
C ALA A 973 9.62 15.02 -28.06
N PRO A 974 8.76 15.55 -27.16
CA PRO A 974 9.23 16.22 -25.97
C PRO A 974 9.88 15.20 -25.01
N ARG A 975 10.94 15.60 -24.31
CA ARG A 975 11.58 14.78 -23.27
C ARG A 975 10.64 14.49 -22.10
N ASP A 976 9.74 15.42 -21.80
CA ASP A 976 8.80 15.37 -20.69
C ASP A 976 7.36 15.16 -21.19
N ARG A 977 6.59 14.33 -20.46
CA ARG A 977 5.22 13.93 -20.81
C ARG A 977 5.07 13.31 -22.21
N ALA A 978 6.10 12.61 -22.69
CA ALA A 978 6.01 11.59 -23.72
C ALA A 978 6.84 10.38 -23.27
N VAL A 979 6.65 9.23 -23.92
CA VAL A 979 7.39 8.02 -23.58
C VAL A 979 8.78 8.04 -24.23
N GLY A 980 9.83 7.74 -23.46
CA GLY A 980 11.18 7.55 -24.01
C GLY A 980 11.30 6.22 -24.77
N LEU A 981 12.35 6.09 -25.60
CA LEU A 981 12.73 4.82 -26.25
C LEU A 981 13.10 3.75 -25.21
N ASN A 982 12.09 3.04 -24.72
CA ASN A 982 12.24 1.93 -23.78
C ASN A 982 12.14 0.58 -24.50
N SER A 983 12.50 -0.50 -23.81
CA SER A 983 12.54 -1.85 -24.38
C SER A 983 11.19 -2.42 -24.82
N THR A 984 10.06 -1.80 -24.46
CA THR A 984 8.74 -2.11 -25.03
C THR A 984 8.58 -1.40 -26.39
N ALA A 985 8.86 -0.09 -26.46
CA ALA A 985 8.79 0.67 -27.71
C ALA A 985 9.75 0.14 -28.78
N ILE A 986 11.02 -0.14 -28.41
CA ILE A 986 12.04 -0.74 -29.30
C ILE A 986 11.56 -2.11 -29.85
N LYS A 987 10.90 -2.92 -29.02
CA LYS A 987 10.34 -4.22 -29.45
C LYS A 987 9.19 -4.05 -30.45
N VAL A 988 8.28 -3.10 -30.22
CA VAL A 988 7.13 -2.83 -31.12
C VAL A 988 7.59 -2.19 -32.43
N ALA A 989 8.63 -1.34 -32.38
CA ALA A 989 9.32 -0.77 -33.54
C ALA A 989 9.94 -1.84 -34.46
N SER A 990 10.17 -3.07 -33.96
CA SER A 990 10.58 -4.23 -34.77
C SER A 990 11.87 -4.04 -35.59
N GLY A 991 12.75 -3.13 -35.16
CA GLY A 991 13.98 -2.74 -35.86
C GLY A 991 14.04 -1.24 -36.21
N ALA A 992 12.91 -0.58 -36.40
CA ALA A 992 12.83 0.83 -36.81
C ALA A 992 13.50 1.82 -35.84
N ALA A 993 13.63 1.46 -34.56
CA ALA A 993 14.34 2.26 -33.56
C ALA A 993 15.88 2.27 -33.74
N GLU A 994 16.41 1.51 -34.70
CA GLU A 994 17.83 1.43 -35.07
C GLU A 994 18.15 2.07 -36.43
N THR A 995 17.12 2.62 -37.10
CA THR A 995 17.17 3.19 -38.47
C THR A 995 16.59 4.60 -38.52
N VAL A 996 15.49 4.86 -37.79
CA VAL A 996 14.88 6.20 -37.70
C VAL A 996 15.42 6.95 -36.48
N PRO A 997 16.06 8.13 -36.65
CA PRO A 997 16.44 9.00 -35.54
C PRO A 997 15.24 9.37 -34.65
N TYR A 998 15.36 9.15 -33.34
CA TYR A 998 14.39 9.58 -32.33
C TYR A 998 14.98 10.70 -31.48
N ILE A 999 14.53 11.94 -31.72
CA ILE A 999 15.12 13.14 -31.13
C ILE A 999 14.19 13.68 -30.02
N THR A 1000 14.66 13.62 -28.78
CA THR A 1000 13.93 14.17 -27.62
C THR A 1000 14.30 15.63 -27.37
N VAL A 1001 13.31 16.53 -27.39
CA VAL A 1001 13.52 17.99 -27.20
C VAL A 1001 12.93 18.51 -25.89
N THR A 1002 13.54 19.53 -25.29
CA THR A 1002 13.09 20.09 -24.00
C THR A 1002 11.93 21.09 -24.11
N ASN A 1003 11.67 21.64 -25.30
CA ASN A 1003 10.54 22.54 -25.55
C ASN A 1003 10.04 22.38 -26.99
N LEU A 1004 8.97 21.61 -27.18
CA LEU A 1004 8.43 21.28 -28.49
C LEU A 1004 8.03 22.53 -29.29
N ALA A 1005 7.34 23.49 -28.66
CA ALA A 1005 6.94 24.76 -29.28
C ALA A 1005 8.11 25.74 -29.52
N ARG A 1006 9.32 25.43 -29.09
CA ARG A 1006 10.56 26.07 -29.57
C ARG A 1006 11.10 25.33 -30.79
N THR A 1007 11.22 24.02 -30.71
CA THR A 1007 11.67 23.15 -31.82
C THR A 1007 10.82 23.31 -33.08
N LEU A 1008 9.50 23.47 -32.95
CA LEU A 1008 8.62 23.76 -34.09
C LEU A 1008 8.92 25.11 -34.75
N ARG A 1009 9.40 26.12 -34.02
CA ARG A 1009 9.85 27.39 -34.61
C ARG A 1009 11.22 27.24 -35.25
N GLU A 1010 12.14 26.52 -34.62
CA GLU A 1010 13.46 26.22 -35.20
C GLU A 1010 13.35 25.41 -36.51
N LEU A 1011 12.31 24.57 -36.66
CA LEU A 1011 11.95 23.92 -37.93
C LEU A 1011 11.43 24.91 -38.99
N LYS A 1012 10.57 25.86 -38.60
CA LYS A 1012 10.02 26.89 -39.49
C LYS A 1012 11.08 27.88 -39.96
N ASP A 1013 11.99 28.27 -39.06
CA ASP A 1013 13.17 29.10 -39.37
C ASP A 1013 14.12 28.37 -40.35
N ALA A 1014 14.13 27.03 -40.34
CA ALA A 1014 14.83 26.18 -41.30
C ALA A 1014 14.01 25.84 -42.57
N GLY A 1015 12.85 26.47 -42.79
CA GLY A 1015 12.03 26.28 -43.98
C GLY A 1015 11.18 25.00 -44.01
N VAL A 1016 10.97 24.33 -42.87
CA VAL A 1016 10.09 23.16 -42.75
C VAL A 1016 8.71 23.59 -42.26
N TRP A 1017 7.68 23.31 -43.06
CA TRP A 1017 6.30 23.69 -42.76
C TRP A 1017 5.70 22.79 -41.67
N VAL A 1018 5.11 23.36 -40.61
CA VAL A 1018 4.62 22.60 -39.46
C VAL A 1018 3.09 22.46 -39.52
N ILE A 1019 2.61 21.25 -39.81
CA ILE A 1019 1.17 20.98 -39.97
C ILE A 1019 0.68 20.12 -38.79
N GLY A 1020 -0.29 20.65 -38.05
CA GLY A 1020 -0.91 19.93 -36.93
C GLY A 1020 -2.13 19.11 -37.35
N THR A 1021 -2.38 18.01 -36.64
CA THR A 1021 -3.60 17.20 -36.83
C THR A 1021 -4.63 17.51 -35.74
N ALA A 1022 -5.85 17.88 -36.15
CA ALA A 1022 -6.95 18.19 -35.25
C ALA A 1022 -8.30 17.86 -35.90
N GLY A 1023 -9.22 17.24 -35.16
CA GLY A 1023 -10.52 16.80 -35.71
C GLY A 1023 -11.44 17.95 -36.13
N ASP A 1024 -11.30 19.11 -35.47
CA ASP A 1024 -12.05 20.34 -35.72
C ASP A 1024 -11.41 21.25 -36.79
N ALA A 1025 -10.30 20.84 -37.42
CA ALA A 1025 -9.67 21.60 -38.50
C ALA A 1025 -10.56 21.69 -39.75
N GLU A 1026 -10.48 22.81 -40.48
CA GLU A 1026 -11.33 23.08 -41.64
C GLU A 1026 -10.94 22.25 -42.88
N ARG A 1027 -9.65 22.20 -43.21
CA ARG A 1027 -9.12 21.49 -44.39
C ARG A 1027 -8.93 20.01 -44.10
N SER A 1028 -9.20 19.16 -45.09
CA SER A 1028 -8.85 17.75 -44.97
C SER A 1028 -7.37 17.50 -45.29
N LEU A 1029 -6.87 16.36 -44.83
CA LEU A 1029 -5.61 15.77 -45.24
C LEU A 1029 -5.42 15.74 -46.78
N TYR A 1030 -6.51 15.54 -47.55
CA TYR A 1030 -6.45 15.45 -49.02
C TYR A 1030 -6.41 16.82 -49.71
N ASP A 1031 -6.80 17.89 -49.01
CA ASP A 1031 -6.73 19.29 -49.49
C ASP A 1031 -5.43 19.98 -49.07
N THR A 1032 -4.52 19.25 -48.42
CA THR A 1032 -3.29 19.77 -47.79
C THR A 1032 -2.06 19.31 -48.57
N ALA A 1033 -1.19 20.25 -48.93
CA ALA A 1033 0.05 19.98 -49.64
C ALA A 1033 1.14 19.45 -48.69
N LEU A 1034 1.66 18.25 -48.98
CA LEU A 1034 2.64 17.50 -48.18
C LEU A 1034 3.88 17.08 -48.99
N ASP A 1035 4.02 17.65 -50.19
CA ASP A 1035 5.12 17.43 -51.13
C ASP A 1035 6.40 18.18 -50.73
N GLY A 1036 6.28 19.45 -50.34
CA GLY A 1036 7.36 20.28 -49.80
C GLY A 1036 7.85 19.84 -48.40
N PRO A 1037 8.94 20.43 -47.88
CA PRO A 1037 9.50 20.11 -46.56
C PRO A 1037 8.45 20.28 -45.44
N VAL A 1038 8.13 19.19 -44.72
CA VAL A 1038 7.00 19.16 -43.78
C VAL A 1038 7.32 18.42 -42.48
N ALA A 1039 6.79 18.94 -41.37
CA ALA A 1039 6.76 18.31 -40.07
C ALA A 1039 5.30 18.10 -39.65
N LEU A 1040 4.88 16.83 -39.56
CA LEU A 1040 3.53 16.42 -39.21
C LEU A 1040 3.39 16.26 -37.70
N VAL A 1041 2.58 17.10 -37.06
CA VAL A 1041 2.37 17.07 -35.60
C VAL A 1041 1.14 16.25 -35.24
N MET A 1042 1.35 15.25 -34.39
CA MET A 1042 0.35 14.33 -33.86
C MET A 1042 0.17 14.57 -32.36
N GLY A 1043 -1.08 14.69 -31.92
CA GLY A 1043 -1.44 14.86 -30.52
C GLY A 1043 -1.47 13.55 -29.72
N ALA A 1044 -1.73 13.66 -28.42
CA ALA A 1044 -2.09 12.53 -27.58
C ALA A 1044 -3.52 12.05 -27.88
N GLU A 1045 -3.80 10.78 -27.61
CA GLU A 1045 -5.17 10.26 -27.67
C GLU A 1045 -6.03 10.89 -26.55
N GLY A 1046 -7.26 11.28 -26.87
CA GLY A 1046 -8.15 12.03 -25.97
C GLY A 1046 -7.81 13.52 -25.86
N GLU A 1047 -6.61 13.88 -25.38
CA GLU A 1047 -6.23 15.29 -25.16
C GLU A 1047 -5.88 16.06 -26.45
N GLY A 1048 -5.51 15.38 -27.53
CA GLY A 1048 -5.05 15.99 -28.77
C GLY A 1048 -3.69 16.67 -28.65
N MET A 1049 -3.42 17.65 -29.51
CA MET A 1049 -2.20 18.49 -29.41
C MET A 1049 -2.39 19.57 -28.35
N ARG A 1050 -1.35 19.86 -27.56
CA ARG A 1050 -1.43 20.91 -26.55
C ARG A 1050 -1.61 22.28 -27.20
N ARG A 1051 -2.36 23.16 -26.53
CA ARG A 1051 -2.69 24.50 -27.02
C ARG A 1051 -1.50 25.24 -27.64
N LEU A 1052 -0.38 25.35 -26.92
CA LEU A 1052 0.80 26.07 -27.42
C LEU A 1052 1.44 25.40 -28.64
N THR A 1053 1.41 24.07 -28.73
CA THR A 1053 1.86 23.31 -29.90
C THR A 1053 0.98 23.62 -31.10
N ARG A 1054 -0.35 23.53 -30.91
CA ARG A 1054 -1.37 23.85 -31.93
C ARG A 1054 -1.31 25.31 -32.39
N GLU A 1055 -1.04 26.26 -31.49
CA GLU A 1055 -0.81 27.68 -31.79
C GLU A 1055 0.54 27.96 -32.47
N THR A 1056 1.46 27.00 -32.53
CA THR A 1056 2.78 27.14 -33.18
C THR A 1056 2.80 26.57 -34.61
N CYS A 1057 1.88 25.65 -34.94
CA CYS A 1057 1.71 25.12 -36.29
C CYS A 1057 1.41 26.24 -37.30
N ASP A 1058 1.86 26.07 -38.55
CA ASP A 1058 1.51 26.94 -39.68
C ASP A 1058 0.09 26.67 -40.19
N ASP A 1059 -0.34 25.41 -40.11
CA ASP A 1059 -1.65 24.97 -40.59
C ASP A 1059 -2.19 23.82 -39.75
N LEU A 1060 -3.49 23.56 -39.86
CA LEU A 1060 -4.18 22.45 -39.21
C LEU A 1060 -5.04 21.68 -40.21
N MET A 1061 -4.93 20.35 -40.18
CA MET A 1061 -5.70 19.45 -41.05
C MET A 1061 -6.42 18.36 -40.25
N ARG A 1062 -7.58 17.92 -40.76
CA ARG A 1062 -8.32 16.77 -40.25
C ARG A 1062 -8.21 15.56 -41.18
N ILE A 1063 -8.19 14.36 -40.60
CA ILE A 1063 -8.46 13.13 -41.35
C ILE A 1063 -9.99 13.02 -41.49
N PRO A 1064 -10.56 12.89 -42.70
CA PRO A 1064 -12.00 12.68 -42.85
C PRO A 1064 -12.45 11.37 -42.19
N MET A 1065 -13.48 11.44 -41.34
CA MET A 1065 -14.04 10.29 -40.64
C MET A 1065 -15.54 10.19 -40.90
N MET A 1066 -16.02 8.96 -41.14
CA MET A 1066 -17.42 8.63 -41.47
C MET A 1066 -18.15 7.87 -40.34
N GLY A 1067 -17.47 7.66 -39.19
CA GLY A 1067 -17.98 6.92 -38.03
C GLY A 1067 -18.19 7.82 -36.81
N SER A 1068 -18.81 7.27 -35.77
CA SER A 1068 -19.14 7.97 -34.51
C SER A 1068 -18.00 8.07 -33.49
N VAL A 1069 -16.73 7.98 -33.93
CA VAL A 1069 -15.54 8.03 -33.07
C VAL A 1069 -14.78 9.32 -33.33
N GLU A 1070 -14.45 10.06 -32.28
CA GLU A 1070 -13.93 11.43 -32.37
C GLU A 1070 -12.47 11.55 -32.82
N SER A 1071 -11.69 10.46 -32.77
CA SER A 1071 -10.28 10.43 -33.21
C SER A 1071 -9.80 9.02 -33.55
N LEU A 1072 -8.81 8.92 -34.45
CA LEU A 1072 -8.03 7.69 -34.65
C LEU A 1072 -6.91 7.56 -33.60
N ASN A 1073 -6.51 6.32 -33.32
CA ASN A 1073 -5.27 6.01 -32.59
C ASN A 1073 -4.07 6.72 -33.25
N VAL A 1074 -3.15 7.26 -32.45
CA VAL A 1074 -2.09 8.16 -32.91
C VAL A 1074 -1.13 7.49 -33.90
N SER A 1075 -0.89 6.18 -33.78
CA SER A 1075 -0.06 5.44 -34.73
C SER A 1075 -0.76 5.18 -36.06
N VAL A 1076 -2.09 5.03 -36.04
CA VAL A 1076 -2.92 4.92 -37.25
C VAL A 1076 -3.03 6.27 -37.95
N ALA A 1077 -3.26 7.36 -37.20
CA ALA A 1077 -3.26 8.73 -37.72
C ALA A 1077 -1.89 9.10 -38.34
N SER A 1078 -0.79 8.75 -37.66
CA SER A 1078 0.57 8.89 -38.19
C SER A 1078 0.72 8.17 -39.53
N GLY A 1079 0.21 6.93 -39.63
CA GLY A 1079 0.23 6.15 -40.88
C GLY A 1079 -0.55 6.80 -42.01
N VAL A 1080 -1.79 7.19 -41.77
CA VAL A 1080 -2.66 7.80 -42.79
C VAL A 1080 -2.04 9.10 -43.34
N CYS A 1081 -1.51 9.97 -42.47
CA CYS A 1081 -0.91 11.23 -42.89
C CYS A 1081 0.48 11.05 -43.56
N LEU A 1082 1.34 10.17 -43.05
CA LEU A 1082 2.66 9.93 -43.64
C LEU A 1082 2.56 9.25 -45.01
N PHE A 1083 1.66 8.27 -45.18
CA PHE A 1083 1.49 7.61 -46.49
C PHE A 1083 0.82 8.53 -47.53
N GLU A 1084 0.01 9.50 -47.11
CA GLU A 1084 -0.47 10.56 -48.02
C GLU A 1084 0.66 11.49 -48.47
N ALA A 1085 1.56 11.90 -47.55
CA ALA A 1085 2.76 12.65 -47.92
C ALA A 1085 3.64 11.86 -48.91
N VAL A 1086 3.84 10.56 -48.67
CA VAL A 1086 4.54 9.66 -49.61
C VAL A 1086 3.83 9.56 -50.96
N ARG A 1087 2.48 9.51 -50.98
CA ARG A 1087 1.69 9.49 -52.24
C ARG A 1087 1.94 10.75 -53.07
N GLN A 1088 1.81 11.94 -52.47
CA GLN A 1088 2.01 13.21 -53.16
C GLN A 1088 3.46 13.33 -53.69
N ARG A 1089 4.46 13.02 -52.85
CA ARG A 1089 5.89 13.06 -53.19
C ARG A 1089 6.30 12.06 -54.28
N ASN A 1090 5.65 10.89 -54.36
CA ASN A 1090 5.94 9.90 -55.39
C ASN A 1090 5.23 10.15 -56.71
N ILE A 1091 4.14 10.94 -56.74
CA ILE A 1091 3.53 11.41 -57.99
C ILE A 1091 4.48 12.38 -58.70
N ILE A 1092 5.08 13.32 -57.94
CA ILE A 1092 6.02 14.33 -58.44
C ILE A 1092 7.36 13.72 -58.91
N LYS A 1093 7.68 12.48 -58.50
CA LYS A 1093 8.86 11.72 -58.99
C LYS A 1093 8.60 10.86 -60.24
N ASN A 1094 7.35 10.78 -60.69
CA ASN A 1094 6.93 10.01 -61.87
C ASN A 1094 6.24 10.89 -62.94
N GLN A 1095 6.52 12.20 -62.90
CA GLN A 1095 6.21 13.19 -63.93
C GLN A 1095 7.53 13.86 -64.38
#